data_AF-A0A970SZU9-F1
#
_entry.id   AF-A0A970SZU9-F1
#
_cell.length_a   1.000
_cell.length_b   1.000
_cell.length_c   1.000
_cell.angle_alpha   90.00
_cell.angle_beta   90.00
_cell.angle_gamma   90.00
#
_symmetry.space_group_name_H-M   'P 1'
#
loop_
_entity.id
_entity.type
_entity.pdbx_description
1 polymer ?
#
loop_
_entity_poly.entity_id
_entity_poly.type
_entity_poly.pdbx_seq_one_letter_code
_entity_poly.pdbx_strand_id
1 'polypeptide(L)'
;MPKGKPETRELQGNTQLLRSDRVEAIVVVADDLEYAHASGGALVEYLIHALGREIPMVREEEFEATRRYKRRHLIALGGFGTHRLLSRLYTQGHHYCDDRFPGEGGYVIRTIHRVDGGARNVIMLSGGDEQGWYAATEALCDLLTGLDDQLTFPSTNCVVSRLSPPAPRPEHIAGRLQELARRAAGGERSGVMPVLLGWLRSFDLGGDLLQGTLFRSGITLLQEMERRGDLKPKDWRSAPELWLGRLARLWRNVEERCVFDAAFRSRMRDLLSGAAATLEQAWTRGEPSMRGRAWSGAVLAFHVLGQHFAADIALPRSDSWEGRLLEALGGDLSRELICESSARGQCRLIGDILTVAADLDPGAPEGLALARIGQEWIGTCCSPGEREVTFGPAAASPREVREIAGRVMWLRGPGHPASAECLRVLDGAYAPGAHYPPKGLYGALGESPVGVRWLGGAGRPLLGEHGIHPADYGGRDPRLVHAGVSLRALARTHGEFALMGGTRHGPRSHADTNALLRIEYATRAFLVDLPEAGPDASVHAGVGLSLNGRSYDPPRLARAEAILHAGRLRLVASETMDAGHPLWLRVLCHLPGRGFLLLDRITPQDSGSMTADFTFPMLGEPSLEHDGQAAVFKQHDTAIWLRQNGNTGFTIEAAHIDPASLSGLVEGSPQQMHRVSWQRSWKAKAGVPVTFATELRLHALGRRRALLLRAMDGGPWVCALPDDREITIGLDMAPLGTAEVSVDATAYVVERSLWLAGLRRIAQSGGYIETSAPCAALVDPEGQHIRVMAALRTEVYLNNEGDLETLTLNAGAEADLPIAVPAPAFDEVLGNVAAAAGMSPEEDGD
;
A
#
# COMPACT_ATOMS: atom_id res chain seq x y z
N MET A 1 55.53 6.36 12.07
CA MET A 1 55.41 6.11 10.61
C MET A 1 54.43 7.14 10.04
N PRO A 2 54.71 7.79 8.90
CA PRO A 2 53.79 8.77 8.35
C PRO A 2 52.51 8.05 7.89
N LYS A 3 51.37 8.60 8.31
CA LYS A 3 50.03 8.14 7.92
C LYS A 3 49.94 8.14 6.40
N GLY A 4 49.74 6.96 5.80
CA GLY A 4 49.43 6.85 4.37
C GLY A 4 48.22 7.71 4.03
N LYS A 5 48.20 8.29 2.82
CA LYS A 5 47.03 8.98 2.28
C LYS A 5 45.81 8.06 2.46
N PRO A 6 44.63 8.57 2.86
CA PRO A 6 43.42 7.76 2.88
C PRO A 6 43.19 7.21 1.46
N GLU A 7 43.17 5.88 1.34
CA GLU A 7 42.88 5.21 0.07
C GLU A 7 41.41 5.48 -0.30
N THR A 8 41.20 6.24 -1.36
CA THR A 8 39.89 6.38 -2.01
C THR A 8 39.47 5.05 -2.64
N ARG A 9 38.17 4.73 -2.60
CA ARG A 9 37.57 3.58 -3.30
C ARG A 9 38.15 3.43 -4.73
N GLU A 10 38.89 2.35 -4.98
CA GLU A 10 39.40 2.02 -6.32
C GLU A 10 38.23 1.61 -7.23
N LEU A 11 38.07 2.31 -8.35
CA LEU A 11 36.98 2.08 -9.32
C LEU A 11 37.29 0.81 -10.13
N GLN A 12 36.35 -0.14 -10.17
CA GLN A 12 36.50 -1.41 -10.91
C GLN A 12 35.75 -1.36 -12.24
N GLY A 13 35.96 -0.29 -13.00
CA GLY A 13 35.27 -0.06 -14.29
C GLY A 13 35.50 -1.16 -15.32
N ASN A 14 36.49 -2.01 -15.09
CA ASN A 14 36.84 -3.14 -15.93
C ASN A 14 36.77 -4.44 -15.12
N THR A 15 36.16 -5.46 -15.70
CA THR A 15 36.02 -6.80 -15.11
C THR A 15 37.09 -7.70 -15.68
N GLN A 16 38.03 -8.11 -14.84
CA GLN A 16 39.10 -9.00 -15.26
C GLN A 16 38.59 -10.44 -15.31
N LEU A 17 38.44 -10.98 -16.52
CA LEU A 17 38.00 -12.37 -16.69
C LEU A 17 39.16 -13.35 -16.51
N LEU A 18 40.39 -12.92 -16.84
CA LEU A 18 41.63 -13.68 -16.74
C LEU A 18 42.74 -12.85 -16.07
N ARG A 19 43.44 -13.43 -15.08
CA ARG A 19 44.62 -12.81 -14.46
C ARG A 19 45.77 -13.80 -14.43
N SER A 20 46.87 -13.51 -15.15
CA SER A 20 48.13 -14.27 -15.09
C SER A 20 47.91 -15.80 -15.06
N ASP A 21 47.22 -16.32 -16.08
CA ASP A 21 46.81 -17.74 -16.26
C ASP A 21 45.67 -18.27 -15.38
N ARG A 22 45.08 -17.45 -14.50
CA ARG A 22 43.95 -17.85 -13.65
C ARG A 22 42.62 -17.29 -14.15
N VAL A 23 41.65 -18.17 -14.34
CA VAL A 23 40.25 -17.81 -14.60
C VAL A 23 39.63 -17.22 -13.33
N GLU A 24 39.22 -15.95 -13.39
CA GLU A 24 38.58 -15.23 -12.29
C GLU A 24 37.05 -15.14 -12.42
N ALA A 25 36.50 -15.58 -13.56
CA ALA A 25 35.06 -15.64 -13.82
C ALA A 25 34.49 -17.07 -13.71
N ILE A 26 33.18 -17.18 -13.57
CA ILE A 26 32.41 -18.42 -13.67
C ILE A 26 31.09 -18.13 -14.38
N VAL A 27 30.65 -19.03 -15.26
CA VAL A 27 29.34 -18.95 -15.90
C VAL A 27 28.31 -19.63 -14.99
N VAL A 28 27.24 -18.91 -14.67
CA VAL A 28 26.12 -19.41 -13.87
C VAL A 28 24.87 -19.40 -14.74
N VAL A 29 24.22 -20.56 -14.84
CA VAL A 29 22.98 -20.75 -15.58
C VAL A 29 21.87 -21.18 -14.63
N ALA A 30 20.63 -20.85 -14.99
CA ALA A 30 19.44 -21.30 -14.28
C ALA A 30 19.32 -22.83 -14.22
N ASP A 31 18.79 -23.37 -13.11
CA ASP A 31 18.72 -24.82 -12.87
C ASP A 31 17.79 -25.56 -13.86
N ASP A 32 16.63 -24.97 -14.17
CA ASP A 32 15.49 -25.63 -14.84
C ASP A 32 15.27 -25.19 -16.31
N LEU A 33 16.29 -24.62 -16.96
CA LEU A 33 16.16 -24.08 -18.32
C LEU A 33 17.20 -24.65 -19.28
N GLU A 34 16.77 -25.64 -20.06
CA GLU A 34 17.61 -26.29 -21.08
C GLU A 34 18.23 -25.28 -22.06
N TYR A 35 17.48 -24.26 -22.47
CA TYR A 35 17.99 -23.20 -23.36
C TYR A 35 19.08 -22.33 -22.70
N ALA A 36 18.93 -21.98 -21.42
CA ALA A 36 19.97 -21.23 -20.71
C ALA A 36 21.26 -22.06 -20.58
N HIS A 37 21.12 -23.38 -20.37
CA HIS A 37 22.24 -24.30 -20.36
C HIS A 37 22.89 -24.45 -21.74
N ALA A 38 22.11 -24.52 -22.82
CA ALA A 38 22.62 -24.58 -24.19
C ALA A 38 23.38 -23.29 -24.57
N SER A 39 22.81 -22.12 -24.30
CA SER A 39 23.47 -20.82 -24.53
C SER A 39 24.72 -20.65 -23.66
N GLY A 40 24.67 -21.09 -22.40
CA GLY A 40 25.84 -21.12 -21.52
C GLY A 40 26.94 -22.02 -22.05
N GLY A 41 26.58 -23.20 -22.58
CA GLY A 41 27.51 -24.12 -23.22
C GLY A 41 28.18 -23.50 -24.45
N ALA A 42 27.40 -22.87 -25.34
CA ALA A 42 27.93 -22.17 -26.51
C ALA A 42 28.88 -21.02 -26.11
N LEU A 43 28.55 -20.28 -25.05
CA LEU A 43 29.42 -19.25 -24.50
C LEU A 43 30.73 -19.84 -23.96
N VAL A 44 30.67 -20.97 -23.24
CA VAL A 44 31.87 -21.64 -22.73
C VAL A 44 32.74 -22.16 -23.86
N GLU A 45 32.15 -22.77 -24.89
CA GLU A 45 32.90 -23.23 -26.08
C GLU A 45 33.60 -22.07 -26.78
N TYR A 46 32.89 -20.95 -26.95
CA TYR A 46 33.47 -19.72 -27.50
C TYR A 46 34.60 -19.18 -26.63
N LEU A 47 34.38 -19.10 -25.31
CA LEU A 47 35.40 -18.67 -24.36
C LEU A 47 36.60 -19.64 -24.35
N ILE A 48 36.41 -20.94 -24.48
CA ILE A 48 37.53 -21.89 -24.61
C ILE A 48 38.33 -21.61 -25.87
N HIS A 49 37.65 -21.37 -27.00
CA HIS A 49 38.30 -21.05 -28.27
C HIS A 49 39.06 -19.71 -28.20
N ALA A 50 38.45 -18.69 -27.61
CA ALA A 50 39.00 -17.34 -27.50
C ALA A 50 40.10 -17.24 -26.42
N LEU A 51 39.96 -17.93 -25.29
CA LEU A 51 40.85 -17.85 -24.13
C LEU A 51 41.92 -18.94 -24.10
N GLY A 52 41.75 -20.03 -24.86
CA GLY A 52 42.57 -21.24 -24.75
C GLY A 52 42.51 -21.92 -23.37
N ARG A 53 41.45 -21.65 -22.58
CA ARG A 53 41.27 -22.07 -21.19
C ARG A 53 39.81 -22.36 -20.89
N GLU A 54 39.56 -23.34 -20.03
CA GLU A 54 38.22 -23.73 -19.59
C GLU A 54 37.70 -22.79 -18.50
N ILE A 55 36.57 -22.13 -18.77
CA ILE A 55 35.80 -21.39 -17.75
C ILE A 55 34.72 -22.32 -17.21
N PRO A 56 34.62 -22.52 -15.87
CA PRO A 56 33.59 -23.38 -15.32
C PRO A 56 32.20 -22.81 -15.63
N MET A 57 31.29 -23.69 -16.02
CA MET A 57 29.84 -23.43 -16.03
C MET A 57 29.19 -24.30 -14.97
N VAL A 58 28.38 -23.67 -14.14
CA VAL A 58 27.67 -24.34 -13.05
C VAL A 58 26.21 -23.93 -13.05
N ARG A 59 25.37 -24.80 -12.50
CA ARG A 59 23.99 -24.48 -12.19
C ARG A 59 23.89 -23.62 -10.93
N GLU A 60 22.75 -22.96 -10.74
CA GLU A 60 22.56 -22.02 -9.63
C GLU A 60 22.60 -22.71 -8.26
N GLU A 61 22.01 -23.91 -8.12
CA GLU A 61 22.10 -24.69 -6.87
C GLU A 61 23.55 -25.04 -6.50
N GLU A 62 24.37 -25.44 -7.47
CA GLU A 62 25.79 -25.72 -7.27
C GLU A 62 26.56 -24.44 -6.91
N PHE A 63 26.23 -23.32 -7.56
CA PHE A 63 26.79 -22.02 -7.24
C PHE A 63 26.52 -21.62 -5.79
N GLU A 64 25.28 -21.77 -5.33
CA GLU A 64 24.89 -21.42 -3.96
C GLU A 64 25.54 -22.31 -2.90
N ALA A 65 25.66 -23.62 -3.19
CA ALA A 65 26.31 -24.59 -2.32
C ALA A 65 27.83 -24.38 -2.20
N THR A 66 28.47 -23.77 -3.20
CA THR A 66 29.94 -23.72 -3.30
C THR A 66 30.53 -22.36 -2.90
N ARG A 67 30.98 -22.26 -1.65
CA ARG A 67 31.57 -21.02 -1.08
C ARG A 67 32.74 -20.43 -1.89
N ARG A 68 33.51 -21.28 -2.59
CA ARG A 68 34.64 -20.85 -3.45
C ARG A 68 34.17 -20.00 -4.63
N TYR A 69 33.04 -20.33 -5.26
CA TYR A 69 32.54 -19.60 -6.43
C TYR A 69 32.06 -18.19 -6.04
N LYS A 70 31.62 -18.00 -4.79
CA LYS A 70 31.17 -16.70 -4.29
C LYS A 70 32.27 -15.62 -4.29
N ARG A 71 33.55 -15.97 -4.47
CA ARG A 71 34.68 -15.02 -4.58
C ARG A 71 35.04 -14.62 -6.01
N ARG A 72 34.41 -15.22 -7.04
CA ARG A 72 34.71 -15.00 -8.46
C ARG A 72 33.77 -13.98 -9.09
N HIS A 73 34.19 -13.39 -10.20
CA HIS A 73 33.29 -12.68 -11.11
C HIS A 73 32.28 -13.66 -11.71
N LEU A 74 31.06 -13.20 -11.98
CA LEU A 74 30.00 -14.06 -12.50
C LEU A 74 29.63 -13.61 -13.90
N ILE A 75 29.39 -14.57 -14.79
CA ILE A 75 28.63 -14.36 -16.02
C ILE A 75 27.30 -15.08 -15.81
N ALA A 76 26.22 -14.33 -15.61
CA ALA A 76 24.92 -14.89 -15.25
C ALA A 76 23.99 -14.82 -16.48
N LEU A 77 23.54 -15.98 -16.96
CA LEU A 77 22.57 -16.10 -18.05
C LEU A 77 21.16 -16.34 -17.50
N GLY A 78 20.24 -15.44 -17.83
CA GLY A 78 18.82 -15.58 -17.47
C GLY A 78 18.17 -14.23 -17.25
N GLY A 79 17.14 -14.17 -16.42
CA GLY A 79 16.45 -12.94 -16.03
C GLY A 79 15.72 -13.10 -14.71
N PHE A 80 14.92 -12.09 -14.34
CA PHE A 80 14.20 -12.06 -13.06
C PHE A 80 13.43 -13.36 -12.76
N GLY A 81 12.63 -13.86 -13.70
CA GLY A 81 11.78 -15.03 -13.48
C GLY A 81 12.50 -16.38 -13.55
N THR A 82 13.81 -16.39 -13.79
CA THR A 82 14.51 -17.61 -14.21
C THR A 82 15.82 -17.88 -13.50
N HIS A 83 16.40 -16.90 -12.81
CA HIS A 83 17.68 -17.03 -12.12
C HIS A 83 17.59 -16.28 -10.77
N ARG A 84 17.70 -16.96 -9.63
CA ARG A 84 17.51 -16.37 -8.27
C ARG A 84 18.49 -15.23 -7.98
N LEU A 85 19.76 -15.36 -8.37
CA LEU A 85 20.74 -14.28 -8.27
C LEU A 85 20.30 -13.05 -9.06
N LEU A 86 19.85 -13.23 -10.30
CA LEU A 86 19.36 -12.12 -11.12
C LEU A 86 18.05 -11.57 -10.54
N SER A 87 17.16 -12.42 -10.03
CA SER A 87 15.96 -11.98 -9.32
C SER A 87 16.29 -11.07 -8.14
N ARG A 88 17.29 -11.44 -7.33
CA ARG A 88 17.79 -10.62 -6.22
C ARG A 88 18.40 -9.31 -6.69
N LEU A 89 19.23 -9.34 -7.73
CA LEU A 89 19.84 -8.12 -8.28
C LEU A 89 18.79 -7.18 -8.90
N TYR A 90 17.72 -7.73 -9.45
CA TYR A 90 16.59 -6.98 -9.99
C TYR A 90 15.78 -6.31 -8.87
N THR A 91 15.48 -7.03 -7.78
CA THR A 91 14.77 -6.45 -6.62
C THR A 91 15.61 -5.38 -5.89
N GLN A 92 16.93 -5.57 -5.84
CA GLN A 92 17.91 -4.58 -5.41
C GLN A 92 18.08 -3.41 -6.40
N GLY A 93 17.47 -3.49 -7.59
CA GLY A 93 17.42 -2.40 -8.57
C GLY A 93 18.72 -2.21 -9.34
N HIS A 94 19.56 -3.25 -9.43
CA HIS A 94 20.79 -3.25 -10.21
C HIS A 94 20.56 -3.51 -11.71
N HIS A 95 19.45 -4.15 -12.06
CA HIS A 95 18.99 -4.31 -13.42
C HIS A 95 17.47 -4.50 -13.47
N TYR A 96 16.90 -4.47 -14.68
CA TYR A 96 15.46 -4.43 -14.89
C TYR A 96 14.97 -5.36 -16.01
N CYS A 97 15.67 -6.49 -16.23
CA CYS A 97 15.31 -7.49 -17.23
C CYS A 97 14.34 -8.53 -16.69
N ASP A 98 13.19 -8.65 -17.33
CA ASP A 98 12.12 -9.59 -17.03
C ASP A 98 11.55 -10.17 -18.34
N ASP A 99 10.34 -10.70 -18.33
CA ASP A 99 9.68 -11.20 -19.55
C ASP A 99 9.21 -10.16 -20.52
N ARG A 100 9.02 -8.96 -20.01
CA ARG A 100 8.43 -7.86 -20.73
C ARG A 100 9.53 -6.98 -21.27
N PHE A 101 10.44 -6.51 -20.44
CA PHE A 101 11.61 -5.75 -20.83
C PHE A 101 12.81 -6.69 -20.99
N PRO A 102 13.54 -6.64 -22.11
CA PRO A 102 13.58 -5.60 -23.16
C PRO A 102 12.56 -5.72 -24.32
N GLY A 103 11.64 -6.68 -24.24
CA GLY A 103 10.67 -6.97 -25.29
C GLY A 103 11.12 -8.15 -26.15
N GLU A 104 10.21 -8.58 -27.01
CA GLU A 104 10.42 -9.74 -27.89
C GLU A 104 11.71 -9.60 -28.74
N GLY A 105 12.57 -10.62 -28.67
CA GLY A 105 13.89 -10.66 -29.31
C GLY A 105 14.91 -9.63 -28.80
N GLY A 106 14.54 -8.83 -27.79
CA GLY A 106 15.44 -7.86 -27.18
C GLY A 106 16.38 -8.52 -26.17
N TYR A 107 17.53 -7.89 -25.95
CA TYR A 107 18.52 -8.37 -24.98
C TYR A 107 19.24 -7.24 -24.23
N VAL A 108 19.84 -7.60 -23.11
CA VAL A 108 20.65 -6.73 -22.27
C VAL A 108 21.94 -7.46 -21.87
N ILE A 109 23.06 -6.79 -22.10
CA ILE A 109 24.38 -7.16 -21.58
C ILE A 109 24.82 -6.06 -20.61
N ARG A 110 24.96 -6.40 -19.33
CA ARG A 110 25.28 -5.42 -18.29
C ARG A 110 26.34 -5.92 -17.33
N THR A 111 27.34 -5.08 -17.09
CA THR A 111 28.22 -5.22 -15.92
C THR A 111 27.57 -4.56 -14.70
N ILE A 112 27.34 -5.34 -13.64
CA ILE A 112 26.94 -4.89 -12.30
C ILE A 112 28.16 -4.98 -11.40
N HIS A 113 28.57 -3.84 -10.86
CA HIS A 113 29.81 -3.73 -10.11
C HIS A 113 29.62 -4.04 -8.63
N ARG A 114 30.58 -4.77 -8.03
CA ARG A 114 30.68 -4.97 -6.58
C ARG A 114 29.39 -5.43 -5.90
N VAL A 115 28.85 -6.55 -6.40
CA VAL A 115 27.66 -7.18 -5.82
C VAL A 115 27.95 -7.59 -4.37
N ASP A 116 27.01 -7.31 -3.47
CA ASP A 116 27.09 -7.55 -2.01
C ASP A 116 28.22 -6.78 -1.29
N GLY A 117 28.69 -5.65 -1.85
CA GLY A 117 29.78 -4.84 -1.27
C GLY A 117 31.19 -5.43 -1.46
N GLY A 118 31.28 -6.63 -2.02
CA GLY A 118 32.52 -7.34 -2.31
C GLY A 118 33.30 -6.77 -3.51
N ALA A 119 34.37 -7.48 -3.89
CA ALA A 119 35.23 -7.15 -5.03
C ALA A 119 34.81 -7.85 -6.35
N ARG A 120 33.64 -8.49 -6.39
CA ARG A 120 33.15 -9.23 -7.56
C ARG A 120 32.16 -8.41 -8.37
N ASN A 121 32.30 -8.52 -9.69
CA ASN A 121 31.36 -8.00 -10.69
C ASN A 121 30.53 -9.14 -11.27
N VAL A 122 29.33 -8.80 -11.75
CA VAL A 122 28.43 -9.70 -12.47
C VAL A 122 28.23 -9.15 -13.87
N ILE A 123 28.57 -9.95 -14.89
CA ILE A 123 28.19 -9.70 -16.28
C ILE A 123 26.89 -10.46 -16.50
N MET A 124 25.80 -9.71 -16.57
CA MET A 124 24.47 -10.24 -16.80
C MET A 124 24.20 -10.33 -18.30
N LEU A 125 23.71 -11.49 -18.73
CA LEU A 125 23.17 -11.75 -20.06
C LEU A 125 21.69 -12.09 -19.94
N SER A 126 20.84 -11.17 -20.37
CA SER A 126 19.39 -11.28 -20.20
C SER A 126 18.63 -10.93 -21.47
N GLY A 127 17.41 -11.44 -21.57
CA GLY A 127 16.47 -11.16 -22.65
C GLY A 127 15.04 -11.50 -22.21
N GLY A 128 14.06 -10.97 -22.94
CA GLY A 128 12.63 -11.16 -22.63
C GLY A 128 12.12 -12.55 -22.98
N ASP A 129 12.82 -13.23 -23.88
CA ASP A 129 12.50 -14.55 -24.42
C ASP A 129 13.78 -15.31 -24.78
N GLU A 130 13.59 -16.52 -25.31
CA GLU A 130 14.67 -17.41 -25.76
C GLU A 130 15.54 -16.77 -26.84
N GLN A 131 14.94 -16.07 -27.82
CA GLN A 131 15.66 -15.38 -28.89
C GLN A 131 16.57 -14.28 -28.33
N GLY A 132 16.07 -13.52 -27.35
CA GLY A 132 16.85 -12.51 -26.65
C GLY A 132 18.05 -13.10 -25.90
N TRP A 133 17.94 -14.29 -25.32
CA TRP A 133 19.07 -14.92 -24.63
C TRP A 133 20.15 -15.40 -25.59
N TYR A 134 19.77 -15.97 -26.73
CA TYR A 134 20.72 -16.30 -27.79
C TYR A 134 21.42 -15.05 -28.32
N ALA A 135 20.66 -13.99 -28.62
CA ALA A 135 21.21 -12.73 -29.08
C ALA A 135 22.15 -12.08 -28.05
N ALA A 136 21.82 -12.15 -26.75
CA ALA A 136 22.70 -11.67 -25.68
C ALA A 136 24.05 -12.42 -25.67
N THR A 137 23.99 -13.73 -25.91
CA THR A 137 25.16 -14.61 -25.89
C THR A 137 26.06 -14.32 -27.08
N GLU A 138 25.48 -14.29 -28.30
CA GLU A 138 26.21 -13.93 -29.52
C GLU A 138 26.84 -12.54 -29.41
N ALA A 139 26.07 -11.54 -28.97
CA ALA A 139 26.58 -10.19 -28.81
C ALA A 139 27.67 -10.08 -27.73
N LEU A 140 27.64 -10.92 -26.68
CA LEU A 140 28.77 -10.99 -25.75
C LEU A 140 30.02 -11.57 -26.43
N CYS A 141 29.87 -12.66 -27.18
CA CYS A 141 30.97 -13.28 -27.92
C CYS A 141 31.64 -12.27 -28.86
N ASP A 142 30.84 -11.48 -29.59
CA ASP A 142 31.33 -10.41 -30.46
C ASP A 142 32.11 -9.33 -29.70
N LEU A 143 31.60 -8.91 -28.53
CA LEU A 143 32.28 -7.94 -27.67
C LEU A 143 33.61 -8.45 -27.12
N LEU A 144 33.74 -9.78 -26.96
CA LEU A 144 34.97 -10.41 -26.48
C LEU A 144 36.06 -10.50 -27.57
N THR A 145 35.68 -10.59 -28.85
CA THR A 145 36.62 -10.70 -29.99
C THR A 145 37.58 -9.51 -30.12
N GLY A 146 37.22 -8.36 -29.53
CA GLY A 146 37.99 -7.11 -29.59
C GLY A 146 38.81 -6.78 -28.34
N LEU A 147 38.92 -7.68 -27.36
CA LEU A 147 39.61 -7.41 -26.10
C LEU A 147 41.12 -7.70 -26.15
N ASP A 148 41.84 -7.14 -25.19
CA ASP A 148 43.27 -7.38 -24.99
C ASP A 148 43.58 -8.81 -24.49
N ASP A 149 44.85 -9.22 -24.55
CA ASP A 149 45.31 -10.56 -24.10
C ASP A 149 45.04 -10.84 -22.60
N GLN A 150 44.68 -9.81 -21.81
CA GLN A 150 44.26 -9.95 -20.41
C GLN A 150 42.74 -10.08 -20.23
N LEU A 151 41.97 -10.01 -21.32
CA LEU A 151 40.51 -10.13 -21.38
C LEU A 151 39.81 -9.34 -20.29
N THR A 152 40.19 -8.07 -20.29
CA THR A 152 39.64 -7.07 -19.39
C THR A 152 38.32 -6.56 -19.99
N PHE A 153 37.19 -7.09 -19.53
CA PHE A 153 35.87 -6.73 -20.06
C PHE A 153 35.45 -5.34 -19.54
N PRO A 154 35.15 -4.37 -20.41
CA PRO A 154 34.78 -3.02 -19.99
C PRO A 154 33.41 -2.99 -19.29
N SER A 155 33.15 -1.93 -18.53
CA SER A 155 31.82 -1.64 -17.96
C SER A 155 30.79 -1.45 -19.08
N THR A 156 30.03 -2.51 -19.37
CA THR A 156 29.10 -2.57 -20.52
C THR A 156 27.64 -2.40 -20.09
N ASN A 157 26.85 -1.70 -20.90
CA ASN A 157 25.38 -1.61 -20.84
C ASN A 157 24.86 -1.60 -22.28
N CYS A 158 24.90 -2.76 -22.92
CA CYS A 158 24.34 -2.92 -24.25
C CYS A 158 22.88 -3.31 -24.08
N VAL A 159 21.96 -2.54 -24.67
CA VAL A 159 20.52 -2.77 -24.58
C VAL A 159 19.95 -2.71 -25.98
N VAL A 160 19.43 -3.83 -26.46
CA VAL A 160 18.61 -3.90 -27.67
C VAL A 160 17.18 -4.15 -27.22
N SER A 161 16.33 -3.15 -27.39
CA SER A 161 15.01 -3.15 -26.81
C SER A 161 14.06 -2.34 -27.67
N ARG A 162 12.94 -2.94 -28.06
CA ARG A 162 11.78 -2.21 -28.61
C ARG A 162 11.07 -1.43 -27.52
N LEU A 163 11.43 -1.71 -26.27
CA LEU A 163 10.89 -1.15 -25.07
C LEU A 163 11.85 -0.15 -24.40
N SER A 164 12.92 0.32 -25.05
CA SER A 164 13.71 1.38 -24.44
C SER A 164 13.00 2.74 -24.58
N PRO A 165 13.16 3.67 -23.62
CA PRO A 165 12.80 5.06 -23.84
C PRO A 165 13.48 5.55 -25.13
N PRO A 166 12.78 6.31 -25.99
CA PRO A 166 13.38 6.81 -27.21
C PRO A 166 14.60 7.68 -26.89
N ALA A 167 15.68 7.47 -27.65
CA ALA A 167 16.87 8.30 -27.60
C ALA A 167 16.48 9.79 -27.76
N PRO A 168 17.03 10.70 -26.95
CA PRO A 168 16.80 12.12 -27.14
C PRO A 168 17.50 12.53 -28.43
N ARG A 169 16.80 13.30 -29.27
CA ARG A 169 17.43 13.82 -30.49
C ARG A 169 18.41 14.95 -30.14
N PRO A 170 19.59 15.02 -30.77
CA PRO A 170 20.61 16.03 -30.47
C PRO A 170 20.07 17.47 -30.48
N GLU A 171 19.20 17.79 -31.43
CA GLU A 171 18.57 19.12 -31.59
C GLU A 171 17.68 19.52 -30.40
N HIS A 172 17.18 18.57 -29.61
CA HIS A 172 16.33 18.83 -28.46
C HIS A 172 17.10 18.98 -27.14
N ILE A 173 18.40 18.71 -27.12
CA ILE A 173 19.21 18.76 -25.88
C ILE A 173 19.22 20.17 -25.31
N ALA A 174 19.50 21.18 -26.14
CA ALA A 174 19.55 22.57 -25.72
C ALA A 174 18.21 23.04 -25.13
N GLY A 175 17.09 22.73 -25.80
CA GLY A 175 15.75 23.07 -25.32
C GLY A 175 15.41 22.40 -23.98
N ARG A 176 15.80 21.14 -23.77
CA ARG A 176 15.60 20.44 -22.48
C ARG A 176 16.40 21.07 -21.33
N LEU A 177 17.63 21.50 -21.58
CA LEU A 177 18.46 22.19 -20.58
C LEU A 177 17.92 23.61 -20.30
N GLN A 178 17.44 24.32 -21.30
CA GLN A 178 16.78 25.63 -21.12
C GLN A 178 15.52 25.50 -20.26
N GLU A 179 14.70 24.48 -20.51
CA GLU A 179 13.51 24.20 -19.70
C GLU A 179 13.88 23.85 -18.25
N LEU A 180 14.96 23.07 -18.03
CA LEU A 180 15.48 22.79 -16.70
C LEU A 180 15.89 24.08 -15.97
N ALA A 181 16.64 24.97 -16.63
CA ALA A 181 17.04 26.26 -16.08
C ALA A 181 15.83 27.13 -15.75
N ARG A 182 14.84 27.20 -16.64
CA ARG A 182 13.59 27.95 -16.43
C ARG A 182 12.86 27.48 -15.18
N ARG A 183 12.73 26.16 -14.99
CA ARG A 183 12.11 25.56 -13.79
C ARG A 183 12.88 25.89 -12.52
N ALA A 184 14.21 25.78 -12.57
CA ALA A 184 15.10 26.06 -11.44
C ALA A 184 15.03 27.54 -11.01
N ALA A 185 15.06 28.47 -11.98
CA ALA A 185 14.93 29.91 -11.72
C ALA A 185 13.51 30.31 -11.30
N GLY A 186 12.48 29.60 -11.80
CA GLY A 186 11.07 29.85 -11.48
C GLY A 186 10.67 29.42 -10.06
N GLY A 187 11.43 28.55 -9.41
CA GLY A 187 11.06 27.96 -8.11
C GLY A 187 9.79 27.09 -8.21
N GLU A 188 9.56 26.46 -9.36
CA GLU A 188 8.38 25.63 -9.59
C GLU A 188 8.29 24.49 -8.55
N ARG A 189 7.08 24.26 -7.99
CA ARG A 189 6.84 23.26 -6.93
C ARG A 189 7.08 21.81 -7.40
N SER A 190 6.99 21.53 -8.70
CA SER A 190 7.38 20.26 -9.31
C SER A 190 8.88 20.29 -9.61
N GLY A 191 9.68 19.91 -8.61
CA GLY A 191 11.12 20.16 -8.55
C GLY A 191 11.96 19.69 -9.75
N VAL A 192 13.17 20.23 -9.80
CA VAL A 192 14.22 19.95 -10.78
C VAL A 192 14.71 18.49 -10.69
N MET A 193 14.74 17.91 -9.49
CA MET A 193 15.24 16.55 -9.24
C MET A 193 14.47 15.44 -9.96
N PRO A 194 13.12 15.40 -9.99
CA PRO A 194 12.38 14.46 -10.82
C PRO A 194 12.80 14.41 -12.29
N VAL A 195 13.14 15.55 -12.89
CA VAL A 195 13.60 15.62 -14.29
C VAL A 195 14.97 14.95 -14.44
N LEU A 196 15.90 15.27 -13.55
CA LEU A 196 17.25 14.67 -13.52
C LEU A 196 17.21 13.16 -13.29
N LEU A 197 16.39 12.71 -12.32
CA LEU A 197 16.17 11.28 -12.06
C LEU A 197 15.60 10.57 -13.28
N GLY A 198 14.67 11.21 -14.00
CA GLY A 198 14.14 10.69 -15.26
C GLY A 198 15.20 10.49 -16.34
N TRP A 199 16.13 11.44 -16.50
CA TRP A 199 17.25 11.32 -17.45
C TRP A 199 18.23 10.23 -17.04
N LEU A 200 18.65 10.20 -15.77
CA LEU A 200 19.57 9.19 -15.26
C LEU A 200 18.99 7.78 -15.36
N ARG A 201 17.70 7.62 -15.07
CA ARG A 201 16.98 6.36 -15.21
C ARG A 201 16.84 5.93 -16.66
N SER A 202 16.58 6.86 -17.59
CA SER A 202 16.53 6.54 -19.01
C SER A 202 17.89 6.09 -19.52
N PHE A 203 18.97 6.68 -19.01
CA PHE A 203 20.33 6.24 -19.29
C PHE A 203 20.62 4.86 -18.70
N ASP A 204 20.26 4.62 -17.44
CA ASP A 204 20.39 3.31 -16.82
C ASP A 204 19.65 2.26 -17.66
N LEU A 205 18.35 2.43 -17.94
CA LEU A 205 17.55 1.47 -18.69
C LEU A 205 18.00 1.26 -20.14
N GLY A 206 18.35 2.32 -20.86
CA GLY A 206 18.55 2.27 -22.32
C GLY A 206 20.01 2.26 -22.78
N GLY A 207 20.97 2.60 -21.92
CA GLY A 207 22.39 2.71 -22.29
C GLY A 207 22.75 3.90 -23.19
N ASP A 208 21.79 4.75 -23.56
CA ASP A 208 21.99 5.86 -24.50
C ASP A 208 22.87 6.99 -23.89
N LEU A 209 24.03 7.24 -24.51
CA LEU A 209 24.99 8.23 -24.01
C LEU A 209 24.47 9.67 -24.00
N LEU A 210 23.50 10.03 -24.84
CA LEU A 210 22.89 11.37 -24.83
C LEU A 210 22.01 11.57 -23.60
N GLN A 211 21.32 10.52 -23.12
CA GLN A 211 20.61 10.58 -21.83
C GLN A 211 21.58 10.80 -20.66
N GLY A 212 22.71 10.08 -20.64
CA GLY A 212 23.76 10.29 -19.65
C GLY A 212 24.37 11.69 -19.73
N THR A 213 24.52 12.21 -20.94
CA THR A 213 25.00 13.59 -21.21
C THR A 213 24.00 14.62 -20.70
N LEU A 214 22.69 14.45 -20.94
CA LEU A 214 21.65 15.33 -20.40
C LEU A 214 21.73 15.42 -18.87
N PHE A 215 21.85 14.29 -18.18
CA PHE A 215 22.02 14.27 -16.72
C PHE A 215 23.27 15.02 -16.27
N ARG A 216 24.43 14.71 -16.86
CA ARG A 216 25.71 15.37 -16.53
C ARG A 216 25.65 16.88 -16.75
N SER A 217 25.13 17.31 -17.90
CA SER A 217 24.99 18.72 -18.25
C SER A 217 23.96 19.43 -17.36
N GLY A 218 22.87 18.77 -17.00
CA GLY A 218 21.85 19.30 -16.10
C GLY A 218 22.40 19.59 -14.69
N ILE A 219 23.09 18.63 -14.08
CA ILE A 219 23.75 18.82 -12.77
C ILE A 219 24.77 19.97 -12.84
N THR A 220 25.59 19.99 -13.90
CA THR A 220 26.61 21.03 -14.08
C THR A 220 25.98 22.43 -14.23
N LEU A 221 24.89 22.53 -14.99
CA LEU A 221 24.12 23.76 -15.16
C LEU A 221 23.55 24.28 -13.84
N LEU A 222 22.98 23.40 -13.01
CA LEU A 222 22.40 23.80 -11.73
C LEU A 222 23.45 24.26 -10.72
N GLN A 223 24.61 23.60 -10.69
CA GLN A 223 25.75 24.01 -9.87
C GLN A 223 26.28 25.39 -10.31
N GLU A 224 26.29 25.65 -11.62
CA GLU A 224 26.66 26.96 -12.17
C GLU A 224 25.67 28.05 -11.77
N MET A 225 24.37 27.79 -11.91
CA MET A 225 23.30 28.71 -11.51
C MET A 225 23.34 28.99 -10.00
N GLU A 226 23.58 27.96 -9.18
CA GLU A 226 23.76 28.11 -7.73
C GLU A 226 24.91 29.06 -7.41
N ARG A 227 26.07 28.86 -8.06
CA ARG A 227 27.24 29.72 -7.86
C ARG A 227 27.01 31.17 -8.28
N ARG A 228 26.10 31.42 -9.23
CA ARG A 228 25.71 32.77 -9.68
C ARG A 228 24.61 33.39 -8.81
N GLY A 229 23.96 32.61 -7.95
CA GLY A 229 22.79 33.06 -7.19
C GLY A 229 21.50 33.12 -8.01
N ASP A 230 21.43 32.42 -9.14
CA ASP A 230 20.28 32.42 -10.06
C ASP A 230 19.12 31.49 -9.60
N LEU A 231 19.26 30.87 -8.42
CA LEU A 231 18.29 29.94 -7.86
C LEU A 231 17.37 30.61 -6.83
N LYS A 232 16.10 30.23 -6.81
CA LYS A 232 15.09 30.73 -5.85
C LYS A 232 15.07 29.95 -4.52
N PRO A 233 14.36 30.44 -3.47
CA PRO A 233 14.40 29.91 -2.09
C PRO A 233 14.03 28.42 -1.90
N LYS A 234 13.58 27.74 -2.95
CA LYS A 234 13.45 26.28 -3.02
C LYS A 234 14.53 25.75 -3.96
N ASP A 235 15.77 25.72 -3.46
CA ASP A 235 16.93 25.14 -4.11
C ASP A 235 16.63 23.70 -4.62
N TRP A 236 17.22 23.32 -5.76
CA TRP A 236 17.17 21.97 -6.32
C TRP A 236 17.69 20.88 -5.37
N ARG A 237 18.45 21.23 -4.33
CA ARG A 237 18.89 20.32 -3.25
C ARG A 237 17.93 20.23 -2.06
N SER A 238 16.86 21.02 -2.04
CA SER A 238 15.88 20.98 -0.96
C SER A 238 15.17 19.62 -0.87
N ALA A 239 14.67 19.30 0.33
CA ALA A 239 13.95 18.06 0.62
C ALA A 239 14.72 16.78 0.20
N PRO A 240 16.00 16.60 0.61
CA PRO A 240 16.81 15.44 0.24
C PRO A 240 16.16 14.10 0.56
N GLU A 241 15.31 14.04 1.59
CA GLU A 241 14.52 12.87 1.94
C GLU A 241 13.63 12.36 0.80
N LEU A 242 13.25 13.20 -0.17
CA LEU A 242 12.35 12.79 -1.25
C LEU A 242 13.08 12.21 -2.48
N TRP A 243 14.40 12.42 -2.61
CA TRP A 243 15.15 12.09 -3.83
C TRP A 243 16.53 11.44 -3.61
N LEU A 244 17.17 11.62 -2.45
CA LEU A 244 18.56 11.22 -2.23
C LEU A 244 18.78 9.72 -2.37
N GLY A 245 17.97 8.89 -1.72
CA GLY A 245 18.08 7.44 -1.82
C GLY A 245 17.89 6.92 -3.25
N ARG A 246 16.94 7.51 -4.00
CA ARG A 246 16.69 7.16 -5.41
C ARG A 246 17.85 7.57 -6.31
N LEU A 247 18.41 8.76 -6.10
CA LEU A 247 19.57 9.23 -6.83
C LEU A 247 20.79 8.35 -6.56
N ALA A 248 21.07 8.05 -5.29
CA ALA A 248 22.20 7.22 -4.89
C ALA A 248 22.11 5.81 -5.49
N ARG A 249 20.91 5.22 -5.51
CA ARG A 249 20.66 3.90 -6.10
C ARG A 249 20.89 3.88 -7.61
N LEU A 250 20.31 4.84 -8.34
CA LEU A 250 20.53 4.96 -9.79
C LEU A 250 21.99 5.26 -10.10
N TRP A 251 22.61 6.18 -9.35
CA TRP A 251 24.01 6.57 -9.53
C TRP A 251 24.94 5.37 -9.36
N ARG A 252 24.71 4.50 -8.36
CA ARG A 252 25.48 3.27 -8.16
C ARG A 252 25.51 2.36 -9.40
N ASN A 253 24.43 2.30 -10.18
CA ASN A 253 24.37 1.47 -11.38
C ASN A 253 25.18 2.02 -12.56
N VAL A 254 25.45 3.34 -12.58
CA VAL A 254 25.96 4.04 -13.75
C VAL A 254 27.21 4.88 -13.49
N GLU A 255 27.69 4.98 -12.25
CA GLU A 255 28.80 5.86 -11.88
C GLU A 255 30.08 5.55 -12.68
N GLU A 256 30.32 4.28 -13.01
CA GLU A 256 31.51 3.81 -13.71
C GLU A 256 31.39 3.92 -15.24
N ARG A 257 30.32 4.51 -15.77
CA ARG A 257 30.13 4.69 -17.22
C ARG A 257 31.06 5.78 -17.76
N CYS A 258 31.45 5.63 -19.03
CA CYS A 258 32.39 6.52 -19.72
C CYS A 258 31.91 7.97 -19.86
N VAL A 259 30.59 8.20 -19.85
CA VAL A 259 30.00 9.55 -19.92
C VAL A 259 30.33 10.42 -18.69
N PHE A 260 30.68 9.79 -17.56
CA PHE A 260 31.03 10.45 -16.30
C PHE A 260 32.53 10.38 -16.04
N ASP A 261 33.23 11.50 -16.23
CA ASP A 261 34.66 11.60 -15.91
C ASP A 261 34.92 11.65 -14.39
N ALA A 262 36.19 11.47 -13.99
CA ALA A 262 36.58 11.48 -12.58
C ALA A 262 36.20 12.78 -11.85
N ALA A 263 36.27 13.92 -12.54
CA ALA A 263 35.90 15.21 -11.96
C ALA A 263 34.38 15.29 -11.67
N PHE A 264 33.54 14.80 -12.58
CA PHE A 264 32.10 14.74 -12.38
C PHE A 264 31.71 13.73 -11.29
N ARG A 265 32.39 12.58 -11.22
CA ARG A 265 32.20 11.61 -10.12
C ARG A 265 32.52 12.23 -8.76
N SER A 266 33.59 13.02 -8.67
CA SER A 266 33.91 13.78 -7.45
C SER A 266 32.79 14.76 -7.10
N ARG A 267 32.25 15.50 -8.09
CA ARG A 267 31.11 16.41 -7.86
C ARG A 267 29.86 15.68 -7.38
N MET A 268 29.58 14.49 -7.92
CA MET A 268 28.46 13.67 -7.49
C MET A 268 28.64 13.17 -6.05
N ARG A 269 29.85 12.75 -5.69
CA ARG A 269 30.20 12.39 -4.30
C ARG A 269 29.96 13.55 -3.33
N ASP A 270 30.37 14.76 -3.68
CA ASP A 270 30.15 15.96 -2.87
C ASP A 270 28.65 16.28 -2.72
N LEU A 271 27.89 16.17 -3.83
CA LEU A 271 26.44 16.35 -3.82
C LEU A 271 25.74 15.34 -2.89
N LEU A 272 26.05 14.05 -3.02
CA LEU A 272 25.46 12.99 -2.20
C LEU A 272 25.81 13.17 -0.73
N SER A 273 27.08 13.43 -0.43
CA SER A 273 27.55 13.59 0.96
C SER A 273 27.00 14.85 1.61
N GLY A 274 26.91 15.95 0.86
CA GLY A 274 26.32 17.21 1.33
C GLY A 274 24.83 17.07 1.63
N ALA A 275 24.07 16.46 0.71
CA ALA A 275 22.64 16.19 0.92
C ALA A 275 22.39 15.23 2.09
N ALA A 276 23.23 14.20 2.25
CA ALA A 276 23.18 13.29 3.39
C ALA A 276 23.42 14.03 4.71
N ALA A 277 24.37 14.98 4.75
CA ALA A 277 24.63 15.81 5.92
C ALA A 277 23.42 16.66 6.31
N THR A 278 22.75 17.30 5.34
CA THR A 278 21.53 18.06 5.59
C THR A 278 20.43 17.18 6.14
N LEU A 279 20.23 16.01 5.55
CA LEU A 279 19.22 15.04 5.96
C LEU A 279 19.47 14.52 7.38
N GLU A 280 20.72 14.17 7.69
CA GLU A 280 21.14 13.70 9.01
C GLU A 280 20.94 14.77 10.09
N GLN A 281 21.18 16.04 9.78
CA GLN A 281 20.91 17.15 10.69
C GLN A 281 19.41 17.29 10.98
N ALA A 282 18.55 17.24 9.96
CA ALA A 282 17.11 17.32 10.12
C ALA A 282 16.57 16.14 10.95
N TRP A 283 17.08 14.93 10.69
CA TRP A 283 16.78 13.73 11.47
C TRP A 283 17.19 13.89 12.93
N THR A 284 18.44 14.30 13.18
CA THR A 284 18.99 14.44 14.55
C THR A 284 18.25 15.48 15.38
N ARG A 285 17.76 16.55 14.75
CA ARG A 285 16.96 17.59 15.42
C ARG A 285 15.52 17.15 15.68
N GLY A 286 15.08 16.03 15.12
CA GLY A 286 13.68 15.57 15.21
C GLY A 286 12.71 16.56 14.59
N GLU A 287 13.08 17.18 13.45
CA GLU A 287 12.24 18.19 12.81
C GLU A 287 10.84 17.65 12.52
N PRO A 288 9.75 18.41 12.77
CA PRO A 288 8.38 17.93 12.53
C PRO A 288 8.11 17.52 11.07
N SER A 289 8.88 18.05 10.12
CA SER A 289 8.87 17.67 8.70
C SER A 289 9.37 16.25 8.44
N MET A 290 10.18 15.67 9.34
CA MET A 290 10.75 14.32 9.24
C MET A 290 9.77 13.26 9.74
N ARG A 291 8.58 13.21 9.14
CA ARG A 291 7.52 12.24 9.44
C ARG A 291 6.87 11.69 8.16
N GLY A 292 6.19 10.56 8.28
CA GLY A 292 5.49 9.91 7.17
C GLY A 292 6.42 9.62 6.00
N ARG A 293 6.06 10.05 4.79
CA ARG A 293 6.90 9.83 3.60
C ARG A 293 8.31 10.43 3.70
N ALA A 294 8.47 11.56 4.38
CA ALA A 294 9.79 12.18 4.56
C ALA A 294 10.70 11.27 5.40
N TRP A 295 10.14 10.62 6.41
CA TRP A 295 10.86 9.67 7.25
C TRP A 295 11.31 8.44 6.45
N SER A 296 10.41 7.78 5.71
CA SER A 296 10.77 6.57 4.94
C SER A 296 11.79 6.84 3.83
N GLY A 297 11.69 8.00 3.19
CA GLY A 297 12.65 8.41 2.18
C GLY A 297 14.05 8.65 2.76
N ALA A 298 14.13 9.10 4.02
CA ALA A 298 15.39 9.19 4.75
C ALA A 298 15.96 7.82 5.12
N VAL A 299 15.11 6.89 5.57
CA VAL A 299 15.51 5.50 5.83
C VAL A 299 16.11 4.85 4.58
N LEU A 300 15.43 4.99 3.44
CA LEU A 300 15.95 4.52 2.15
C LEU A 300 17.29 5.19 1.79
N ALA A 301 17.43 6.50 2.03
CA ALA A 301 18.68 7.22 1.76
C ALA A 301 19.83 6.69 2.63
N PHE A 302 19.64 6.55 3.94
CA PHE A 302 20.68 6.02 4.85
C PHE A 302 21.09 4.60 4.48
N HIS A 303 20.13 3.74 4.16
CA HIS A 303 20.40 2.37 3.70
C HIS A 303 21.26 2.33 2.44
N VAL A 304 20.84 3.04 1.38
CA VAL A 304 21.55 3.02 0.09
C VAL A 304 22.91 3.70 0.18
N LEU A 305 23.02 4.80 0.93
CA LEU A 305 24.29 5.51 1.12
C LEU A 305 25.28 4.69 1.95
N GLY A 306 24.80 4.03 3.01
CA GLY A 306 25.60 3.07 3.78
C GLY A 306 26.19 1.99 2.87
N GLN A 307 25.36 1.36 2.04
CA GLN A 307 25.85 0.37 1.06
C GLN A 307 26.83 0.96 0.03
N HIS A 308 26.55 2.16 -0.48
CA HIS A 308 27.35 2.78 -1.54
C HIS A 308 28.74 3.21 -1.04
N PHE A 309 28.84 3.64 0.21
CA PHE A 309 30.07 4.17 0.82
C PHE A 309 30.70 3.23 1.86
N ALA A 310 30.16 2.03 2.11
CA ALA A 310 30.69 1.06 3.08
C ALA A 310 32.18 0.74 2.92
N ALA A 311 32.70 0.78 1.69
CA ALA A 311 34.10 0.50 1.39
C ALA A 311 34.98 1.75 1.33
N ASP A 312 34.44 2.94 1.61
CA ASP A 312 35.14 4.20 1.48
C ASP A 312 35.64 4.70 2.84
N ILE A 313 36.88 4.34 3.16
CA ILE A 313 37.54 4.69 4.44
C ILE A 313 37.66 6.21 4.60
N ALA A 314 37.60 6.99 3.52
CA ALA A 314 37.61 8.45 3.57
C ALA A 314 36.25 9.06 3.98
N LEU A 315 35.18 8.26 4.04
CA LEU A 315 33.85 8.66 4.49
C LEU A 315 33.49 7.94 5.81
N PRO A 316 33.99 8.43 6.96
CA PRO A 316 33.72 7.84 8.29
C PRO A 316 32.25 7.91 8.73
N ARG A 317 31.34 8.40 7.87
CA ARG A 317 29.90 8.51 8.11
C ARG A 317 29.12 7.26 7.68
N SER A 318 29.74 6.30 7.00
CA SER A 318 29.03 5.08 6.58
C SER A 318 28.44 4.34 7.80
N ASP A 319 29.23 4.19 8.87
CA ASP A 319 28.80 3.56 10.12
C ASP A 319 27.67 4.34 10.80
N SER A 320 27.67 5.67 10.69
CA SER A 320 26.60 6.48 11.29
C SER A 320 25.28 6.30 10.55
N TRP A 321 25.28 6.15 9.23
CA TRP A 321 24.06 5.89 8.46
C TRP A 321 23.47 4.51 8.73
N GLU A 322 24.31 3.48 8.89
CA GLU A 322 23.85 2.15 9.32
C GLU A 322 23.22 2.22 10.72
N GLY A 323 23.84 2.95 11.65
CA GLY A 323 23.25 3.22 12.96
C GLY A 323 21.88 3.91 12.89
N ARG A 324 21.70 4.88 11.99
CA ARG A 324 20.39 5.55 11.76
C ARG A 324 19.34 4.62 11.18
N LEU A 325 19.74 3.73 10.26
CA LEU A 325 18.85 2.71 9.74
C LEU A 325 18.34 1.80 10.86
N LEU A 326 19.23 1.32 11.73
CA LEU A 326 18.85 0.48 12.87
C LEU A 326 17.95 1.22 13.87
N GLU A 327 18.25 2.49 14.17
CA GLU A 327 17.38 3.37 14.98
C GLU A 327 15.97 3.46 14.36
N ALA A 328 15.88 3.62 13.04
CA ALA A 328 14.62 3.74 12.33
C ALA A 328 13.83 2.42 12.31
N LEU A 329 14.49 1.29 12.03
CA LEU A 329 13.86 -0.03 12.01
C LEU A 329 13.41 -0.49 13.41
N GLY A 330 14.06 0.00 14.47
CA GLY A 330 13.61 -0.19 15.86
C GLY A 330 12.46 0.74 16.28
N GLY A 331 12.06 1.69 15.43
CA GLY A 331 10.98 2.64 15.70
C GLY A 331 9.58 2.11 15.39
N ASP A 332 8.55 2.84 15.85
CA ASP A 332 7.16 2.49 15.61
C ASP A 332 6.68 2.96 14.22
N LEU A 333 6.77 2.06 13.23
CA LEU A 333 6.31 2.30 11.85
C LEU A 333 4.81 2.65 11.77
N SER A 334 3.99 2.20 12.72
CA SER A 334 2.56 2.50 12.73
C SER A 334 2.29 4.00 12.90
N ARG A 335 3.13 4.67 13.69
CA ARG A 335 3.10 6.13 13.86
C ARG A 335 3.34 6.86 12.54
N GLU A 336 4.30 6.40 11.75
CA GLU A 336 4.64 7.06 10.49
C GLU A 336 3.56 6.86 9.42
N LEU A 337 2.92 5.69 9.41
CA LEU A 337 1.72 5.44 8.58
C LEU A 337 0.55 6.33 8.99
N ILE A 338 0.32 6.52 10.30
CA ILE A 338 -0.72 7.42 10.82
C ILE A 338 -0.45 8.89 10.44
N CYS A 339 0.83 9.29 10.42
CA CYS A 339 1.22 10.65 10.05
C CYS A 339 0.97 10.96 8.57
N GLU A 340 0.85 9.94 7.72
CA GLU A 340 0.65 10.10 6.28
C GLU A 340 -0.82 9.87 5.91
N SER A 341 -1.52 10.96 5.64
CA SER A 341 -2.98 10.98 5.42
C SER A 341 -3.40 10.85 3.95
N SER A 342 -2.48 10.55 3.04
CA SER A 342 -2.78 10.36 1.62
C SER A 342 -2.50 8.93 1.15
N ALA A 343 -3.35 8.40 0.26
CA ALA A 343 -3.13 7.08 -0.32
C ALA A 343 -1.76 6.97 -0.99
N ARG A 344 -1.39 7.98 -1.79
CA ARG A 344 -0.08 8.05 -2.46
C ARG A 344 1.08 8.10 -1.48
N GLY A 345 0.94 8.90 -0.42
CA GLY A 345 1.97 9.04 0.59
C GLY A 345 2.21 7.72 1.32
N GLN A 346 1.15 7.06 1.78
CA GLN A 346 1.24 5.76 2.45
C GLN A 346 1.85 4.70 1.52
N CYS A 347 1.41 4.66 0.25
CA CYS A 347 1.99 3.79 -0.76
C CYS A 347 3.50 3.96 -0.89
N ARG A 348 3.96 5.21 -1.02
CA ARG A 348 5.39 5.50 -1.20
C ARG A 348 6.19 5.19 0.06
N LEU A 349 5.62 5.45 1.23
CA LEU A 349 6.22 5.12 2.51
C LEU A 349 6.46 3.61 2.62
N ILE A 350 5.41 2.82 2.38
CA ILE A 350 5.49 1.35 2.37
C ILE A 350 6.48 0.89 1.31
N GLY A 351 6.46 1.47 0.10
CA GLY A 351 7.38 1.13 -0.97
C GLY A 351 8.86 1.36 -0.62
N ASP A 352 9.18 2.51 -0.01
CA ASP A 352 10.55 2.81 0.43
C ASP A 352 11.03 1.78 1.48
N ILE A 353 10.18 1.44 2.46
CA ILE A 353 10.52 0.48 3.52
C ILE A 353 10.63 -0.96 2.98
N LEU A 354 9.72 -1.37 2.09
CA LEU A 354 9.82 -2.66 1.44
C LEU A 354 11.03 -2.77 0.51
N THR A 355 11.54 -1.65 -0.01
CA THR A 355 12.81 -1.64 -0.76
C THR A 355 13.96 -2.01 0.16
N VAL A 356 14.03 -1.37 1.33
CA VAL A 356 15.04 -1.69 2.34
C VAL A 356 14.92 -3.16 2.78
N ALA A 357 13.69 -3.63 3.00
CA ALA A 357 13.43 -5.03 3.36
C ALA A 357 13.83 -6.03 2.26
N ALA A 358 13.61 -5.69 0.99
CA ALA A 358 13.97 -6.56 -0.14
C ALA A 358 15.49 -6.73 -0.32
N ASP A 359 16.28 -5.79 0.19
CA ASP A 359 17.74 -5.88 0.25
C ASP A 359 18.23 -6.76 1.42
N LEU A 360 17.37 -7.04 2.42
CA LEU A 360 17.64 -8.02 3.47
C LEU A 360 17.44 -9.45 2.94
N ASP A 361 17.89 -10.45 3.70
CA ASP A 361 17.62 -11.85 3.40
C ASP A 361 16.09 -12.07 3.32
N PRO A 362 15.53 -12.63 2.22
CA PRO A 362 14.08 -12.84 2.07
C PRO A 362 13.42 -13.65 3.20
N GLY A 363 14.20 -14.42 3.97
CA GLY A 363 13.72 -15.15 5.15
C GLY A 363 13.85 -14.41 6.48
N ALA A 364 14.42 -13.20 6.49
CA ALA A 364 14.65 -12.45 7.72
C ALA A 364 13.31 -12.10 8.41
N PRO A 365 13.16 -12.35 9.73
CA PRO A 365 11.94 -12.02 10.47
C PRO A 365 11.49 -10.56 10.30
N GLU A 366 12.45 -9.63 10.24
CA GLU A 366 12.23 -8.20 10.04
C GLU A 366 11.62 -7.91 8.66
N GLY A 367 12.17 -8.53 7.61
CA GLY A 367 11.65 -8.40 6.25
C GLY A 367 10.23 -8.97 6.10
N LEU A 368 9.96 -10.12 6.75
CA LEU A 368 8.64 -10.73 6.77
C LEU A 368 7.60 -9.91 7.54
N ALA A 369 8.01 -9.25 8.63
CA ALA A 369 7.16 -8.34 9.39
C ALA A 369 6.79 -7.10 8.56
N LEU A 370 7.76 -6.51 7.85
CA LEU A 370 7.52 -5.37 6.95
C LEU A 370 6.66 -5.75 5.74
N ALA A 371 6.89 -6.93 5.15
CA ALA A 371 6.05 -7.46 4.07
C ALA A 371 4.59 -7.62 4.50
N ARG A 372 4.35 -7.97 5.78
CA ARG A 372 3.00 -8.04 6.34
C ARG A 372 2.29 -6.70 6.17
N ILE A 373 2.93 -5.60 6.52
CA ILE A 373 2.31 -4.26 6.48
C ILE A 373 1.86 -3.89 5.07
N GLY A 374 2.68 -4.14 4.05
CA GLY A 374 2.30 -3.91 2.66
C GLY A 374 1.12 -4.78 2.21
N GLN A 375 1.11 -6.05 2.65
CA GLN A 375 0.03 -6.98 2.37
C GLN A 375 -1.30 -6.54 3.02
N GLU A 376 -1.25 -6.12 4.28
CA GLU A 376 -2.40 -5.63 5.03
C GLU A 376 -2.95 -4.33 4.41
N TRP A 377 -2.06 -3.43 4.00
CA TRP A 377 -2.45 -2.20 3.31
C TRP A 377 -3.17 -2.50 1.99
N ILE A 378 -2.66 -3.43 1.16
CA ILE A 378 -3.32 -3.86 -0.08
C ILE A 378 -4.68 -4.50 0.23
N GLY A 379 -4.71 -5.41 1.21
CA GLY A 379 -5.92 -6.09 1.68
C GLY A 379 -6.95 -5.17 2.35
N THR A 380 -6.59 -3.93 2.64
CA THR A 380 -7.50 -2.92 3.21
C THR A 380 -7.96 -1.94 2.15
N CYS A 381 -7.02 -1.37 1.40
CA CYS A 381 -7.26 -0.18 0.60
C CYS A 381 -7.62 -0.49 -0.85
N CYS A 382 -7.20 -1.63 -1.39
CA CYS A 382 -7.37 -1.94 -2.81
C CYS A 382 -8.63 -2.77 -3.04
N SER A 383 -9.62 -2.21 -3.73
CA SER A 383 -10.84 -2.93 -4.12
C SER A 383 -10.64 -3.79 -5.39
N PRO A 384 -11.58 -4.69 -5.73
CA PRO A 384 -11.58 -5.42 -7.00
C PRO A 384 -11.89 -4.57 -8.24
N GLY A 385 -12.64 -3.47 -8.09
CA GLY A 385 -13.06 -2.60 -9.20
C GLY A 385 -12.14 -1.39 -9.45
N GLU A 386 -11.17 -1.14 -8.57
CA GLU A 386 -10.35 0.07 -8.63
C GLU A 386 -9.27 0.04 -9.71
N ARG A 387 -9.11 1.20 -10.36
CA ARG A 387 -7.89 1.55 -11.06
C ARG A 387 -6.93 2.35 -10.17
N GLU A 388 -7.42 3.21 -9.28
CA GLU A 388 -6.62 4.05 -8.35
C GLU A 388 -7.24 4.04 -6.95
N VAL A 389 -6.38 4.03 -5.91
CA VAL A 389 -6.82 4.11 -4.49
C VAL A 389 -6.90 5.58 -4.08
N THR A 390 -8.07 6.04 -3.62
CA THR A 390 -8.29 7.47 -3.33
C THR A 390 -8.69 7.74 -1.89
N PHE A 391 -7.89 8.58 -1.22
CA PHE A 391 -8.22 9.31 0.01
C PHE A 391 -7.17 10.37 0.29
N GLY A 392 -7.58 11.41 1.01
CA GLY A 392 -6.73 12.56 1.34
C GLY A 392 -6.22 13.32 0.10
N PRO A 393 -5.12 14.07 0.20
CA PRO A 393 -4.71 15.02 -0.83
C PRO A 393 -4.02 14.39 -2.06
N ALA A 394 -3.88 13.06 -2.12
CA ALA A 394 -3.24 12.40 -3.26
C ALA A 394 -3.61 10.92 -3.41
N ALA A 395 -4.18 10.56 -4.56
CA ALA A 395 -4.51 9.20 -4.95
C ALA A 395 -3.25 8.35 -5.27
N ALA A 396 -3.25 7.08 -4.86
CA ALA A 396 -2.22 6.14 -5.26
C ALA A 396 -2.54 5.55 -6.65
N SER A 397 -1.56 5.65 -7.54
CA SER A 397 -1.67 5.09 -8.89
C SER A 397 -1.60 3.55 -8.87
N PRO A 398 -2.19 2.83 -9.85
CA PRO A 398 -2.09 1.37 -9.92
C PRO A 398 -0.64 0.91 -10.07
N ARG A 399 0.20 1.78 -10.62
CA ARG A 399 1.64 1.63 -10.63
C ARG A 399 2.21 1.46 -9.20
N GLU A 400 1.95 2.43 -8.33
CA GLU A 400 2.54 2.47 -6.98
C GLU A 400 2.03 1.28 -6.14
N VAL A 401 0.76 0.90 -6.32
CA VAL A 401 0.16 -0.27 -5.66
C VAL A 401 0.81 -1.58 -6.13
N ARG A 402 1.03 -1.76 -7.45
CA ARG A 402 1.72 -2.94 -7.99
C ARG A 402 3.15 -3.06 -7.49
N GLU A 403 3.83 -1.94 -7.26
CA GLU A 403 5.19 -1.91 -6.72
C GLU A 403 5.25 -2.51 -5.30
N ILE A 404 4.26 -2.19 -4.46
CA ILE A 404 4.12 -2.79 -3.12
C ILE A 404 3.81 -4.28 -3.25
N ALA A 405 2.81 -4.64 -4.07
CA ALA A 405 2.38 -6.02 -4.26
C ALA A 405 3.55 -6.91 -4.68
N GLY A 406 4.31 -6.49 -5.70
CA GLY A 406 5.47 -7.22 -6.16
C GLY A 406 6.52 -7.42 -5.05
N ARG A 407 6.86 -6.39 -4.28
CA ARG A 407 7.84 -6.54 -3.18
C ARG A 407 7.35 -7.48 -2.07
N VAL A 408 6.06 -7.47 -1.75
CA VAL A 408 5.46 -8.44 -0.82
C VAL A 408 5.61 -9.86 -1.37
N MET A 409 5.36 -10.06 -2.66
CA MET A 409 5.53 -11.35 -3.34
C MET A 409 6.97 -11.84 -3.32
N TRP A 410 7.95 -10.93 -3.44
CA TRP A 410 9.37 -11.28 -3.33
C TRP A 410 9.73 -11.76 -1.91
N LEU A 411 9.26 -11.05 -0.89
CA LEU A 411 9.60 -11.34 0.51
C LEU A 411 8.86 -12.58 1.05
N ARG A 412 7.63 -12.85 0.62
CA ARG A 412 6.79 -13.94 1.16
C ARG A 412 6.61 -15.13 0.23
N GLY A 413 6.93 -14.95 -1.05
CA GLY A 413 6.67 -15.93 -2.09
C GLY A 413 5.20 -16.00 -2.53
N PRO A 414 4.94 -16.54 -3.74
CA PRO A 414 3.58 -16.66 -4.30
C PRO A 414 2.74 -17.76 -3.66
N GLY A 415 3.35 -18.82 -3.15
CA GLY A 415 2.65 -19.93 -2.51
C GLY A 415 2.10 -19.60 -1.11
N HIS A 416 2.44 -18.44 -0.55
CA HIS A 416 1.94 -18.06 0.77
C HIS A 416 0.45 -17.68 0.67
N PRO A 417 -0.45 -18.25 1.49
CA PRO A 417 -1.90 -17.99 1.40
C PRO A 417 -2.27 -16.51 1.50
N ALA A 418 -1.45 -15.74 2.20
CA ALA A 418 -1.67 -14.31 2.41
C ALA A 418 -1.22 -13.43 1.22
N SER A 419 -0.56 -14.02 0.22
CA SER A 419 -0.12 -13.37 -1.03
C SER A 419 -1.22 -13.28 -2.09
N ALA A 420 -2.38 -13.93 -1.90
CA ALA A 420 -3.47 -13.99 -2.88
C ALA A 420 -3.99 -12.61 -3.31
N GLU A 421 -4.10 -11.65 -2.39
CA GLU A 421 -4.52 -10.28 -2.70
C GLU A 421 -3.47 -9.51 -3.52
N CYS A 422 -2.18 -9.76 -3.26
CA CYS A 422 -1.10 -9.19 -4.05
C CYS A 422 -1.13 -9.77 -5.48
N LEU A 423 -1.38 -11.07 -5.63
CA LEU A 423 -1.59 -11.71 -6.93
C LEU A 423 -2.77 -11.10 -7.66
N ARG A 424 -3.93 -10.92 -7.00
CA ARG A 424 -5.09 -10.25 -7.62
C ARG A 424 -4.76 -8.86 -8.15
N VAL A 425 -4.02 -8.05 -7.39
CA VAL A 425 -3.59 -6.71 -7.83
C VAL A 425 -2.65 -6.78 -9.04
N LEU A 426 -1.78 -7.80 -9.08
CA LEU A 426 -0.89 -8.03 -10.21
C LEU A 426 -1.65 -8.57 -11.44
N ASP A 427 -2.67 -9.41 -11.23
CA ASP A 427 -3.43 -10.14 -12.25
C ASP A 427 -4.62 -9.35 -12.82
N GLY A 428 -5.24 -8.49 -12.01
CA GLY A 428 -6.43 -7.67 -12.34
C GLY A 428 -6.25 -6.68 -13.49
N ALA A 429 -5.08 -6.67 -14.14
CA ALA A 429 -4.82 -6.01 -15.41
C ALA A 429 -5.38 -6.77 -16.64
N TYR A 430 -5.97 -7.96 -16.47
CA TYR A 430 -6.74 -8.64 -17.53
C TYR A 430 -8.25 -8.45 -17.36
N ALA A 431 -8.71 -7.21 -17.41
CA ALA A 431 -10.08 -6.93 -17.82
C ALA A 431 -10.14 -7.00 -19.37
N PRO A 432 -11.00 -7.85 -19.98
CA PRO A 432 -11.20 -7.84 -21.42
C PRO A 432 -11.90 -6.53 -21.81
N GLY A 433 -11.14 -5.52 -22.24
CA GLY A 433 -11.71 -4.26 -22.76
C GLY A 433 -10.99 -2.97 -22.41
N ALA A 434 -10.06 -2.97 -21.45
CA ALA A 434 -9.31 -1.76 -21.08
C ALA A 434 -8.28 -1.39 -22.16
N HIS A 435 -8.72 -0.65 -23.19
CA HIS A 435 -7.86 0.01 -24.16
C HIS A 435 -7.11 1.18 -23.52
N TYR A 436 -6.04 0.90 -22.76
CA TYR A 436 -5.00 1.92 -22.60
C TYR A 436 -4.24 2.06 -23.93
N PRO A 437 -4.10 3.27 -24.50
CA PRO A 437 -3.27 3.44 -25.68
C PRO A 437 -1.83 3.00 -25.35
N PRO A 438 -1.17 2.22 -26.21
CA PRO A 438 0.10 1.56 -25.93
C PRO A 438 1.26 2.55 -26.08
N LYS A 439 1.29 3.63 -25.31
CA LYS A 439 2.41 4.61 -25.29
C LYS A 439 2.51 5.25 -23.91
N GLY A 440 3.32 4.69 -23.02
CA GLY A 440 3.63 5.35 -21.73
C GLY A 440 4.09 4.49 -20.56
N LEU A 441 4.18 3.16 -20.71
CA LEU A 441 4.49 2.28 -19.58
C LEU A 441 5.93 2.41 -19.02
N TYR A 442 6.84 3.09 -19.74
CA TYR A 442 8.20 3.38 -19.23
C TYR A 442 8.23 4.30 -18.04
N GLY A 443 7.16 5.06 -17.80
CA GLY A 443 7.03 5.84 -16.59
C GLY A 443 7.00 4.94 -15.37
N ALA A 444 6.23 3.84 -15.43
CA ALA A 444 5.61 3.17 -14.29
C ALA A 444 6.51 2.14 -13.54
N LEU A 445 7.53 1.58 -14.14
CA LEU A 445 8.16 0.36 -13.55
C LEU A 445 9.63 0.50 -13.13
N GLY A 446 10.17 1.71 -13.04
CA GLY A 446 11.58 1.92 -12.70
C GLY A 446 11.80 2.92 -11.57
N GLU A 447 10.89 2.92 -10.59
CA GLU A 447 11.35 3.20 -9.22
C GLU A 447 11.61 1.89 -8.43
N SER A 448 10.98 0.78 -8.81
CA SER A 448 11.46 -0.59 -8.56
C SER A 448 10.56 -1.55 -9.33
N PRO A 449 11.10 -2.58 -9.98
CA PRO A 449 10.28 -3.60 -10.57
C PRO A 449 10.28 -4.84 -9.68
N VAL A 450 9.08 -5.31 -9.40
CA VAL A 450 8.79 -6.70 -9.10
C VAL A 450 7.45 -7.01 -9.76
N GLY A 451 7.44 -8.00 -10.65
CA GLY A 451 6.22 -8.67 -11.08
C GLY A 451 5.65 -8.27 -12.44
N VAL A 452 6.29 -8.71 -13.52
CA VAL A 452 5.58 -9.39 -14.63
C VAL A 452 6.43 -10.65 -14.97
N ARG A 453 5.78 -11.78 -15.28
CA ARG A 453 6.25 -13.18 -15.45
C ARG A 453 6.21 -14.21 -14.33
N TRP A 454 5.48 -14.02 -13.23
CA TRP A 454 5.13 -15.20 -12.42
C TRP A 454 3.96 -16.03 -12.99
N LEU A 455 3.39 -15.66 -14.14
CA LEU A 455 2.26 -16.37 -14.77
C LEU A 455 2.44 -16.74 -16.25
N GLY A 456 3.62 -16.48 -16.84
CA GLY A 456 3.88 -16.72 -18.26
C GLY A 456 4.89 -17.84 -18.52
N GLY A 457 4.40 -19.04 -18.84
CA GLY A 457 5.13 -20.04 -19.63
C GLY A 457 5.90 -21.12 -18.88
N ALA A 458 6.79 -20.76 -17.95
CA ALA A 458 7.73 -21.75 -17.35
C ALA A 458 7.36 -22.26 -15.95
N GLY A 459 6.38 -21.64 -15.27
CA GLY A 459 5.83 -22.14 -13.98
C GLY A 459 4.74 -23.22 -14.13
N ARG A 460 4.41 -23.62 -15.37
CA ARG A 460 3.40 -24.66 -15.64
C ARG A 460 3.77 -26.08 -15.15
N PRO A 461 5.05 -26.50 -15.02
CA PRO A 461 5.33 -27.85 -14.52
C PRO A 461 5.24 -27.98 -12.99
N LEU A 462 5.35 -26.88 -12.23
CA LEU A 462 5.27 -26.91 -10.76
C LEU A 462 3.83 -26.72 -10.22
N LEU A 463 2.91 -26.26 -11.06
CA LEU A 463 1.47 -26.30 -10.85
C LEU A 463 0.90 -27.44 -11.70
N GLY A 464 1.07 -28.68 -11.24
CA GLY A 464 0.60 -29.87 -11.97
C GLY A 464 -0.88 -29.77 -12.30
N GLU A 465 -1.23 -29.92 -13.59
CA GLU A 465 -2.51 -30.25 -14.29
C GLU A 465 -3.89 -29.84 -13.72
N HIS A 466 -3.95 -29.15 -12.61
CA HIS A 466 -5.14 -28.59 -11.99
C HIS A 466 -4.94 -27.08 -11.96
N GLY A 467 -5.44 -26.40 -13.00
CA GLY A 467 -5.48 -24.94 -13.03
C GLY A 467 -6.22 -24.43 -11.81
N ILE A 468 -5.48 -23.84 -10.87
CA ILE A 468 -6.04 -23.23 -9.66
C ILE A 468 -6.67 -21.91 -10.10
N HIS A 469 -7.99 -21.90 -10.22
CA HIS A 469 -8.81 -20.72 -10.48
C HIS A 469 -8.76 -19.81 -9.23
N PRO A 470 -8.90 -18.47 -9.33
CA PRO A 470 -9.08 -17.60 -8.17
C PRO A 470 -10.28 -18.00 -7.27
N ALA A 471 -11.19 -18.83 -7.80
CA ALA A 471 -12.29 -19.46 -7.06
C ALA A 471 -11.83 -20.60 -6.13
N ASP A 472 -10.68 -21.23 -6.40
CA ASP A 472 -10.15 -22.36 -5.64
C ASP A 472 -9.44 -21.91 -4.34
N TYR A 473 -9.14 -20.61 -4.21
CA TYR A 473 -8.76 -19.98 -2.94
C TYR A 473 -9.97 -19.63 -2.06
N GLY A 474 -11.17 -20.10 -2.40
CA GLY A 474 -12.38 -20.00 -1.57
C GLY A 474 -12.31 -20.69 -0.19
N GLY A 475 -11.15 -21.21 0.19
CA GLY A 475 -10.92 -21.94 1.44
C GLY A 475 -10.44 -21.11 2.65
N ARG A 476 -10.23 -19.80 2.53
CA ARG A 476 -10.07 -18.91 3.70
C ARG A 476 -11.08 -17.78 3.63
N ASP A 477 -11.89 -17.69 4.70
CA ASP A 477 -12.87 -16.62 4.92
C ASP A 477 -12.18 -15.27 4.64
N PRO A 478 -12.74 -14.38 3.80
CA PRO A 478 -12.17 -13.07 3.44
C PRO A 478 -12.08 -12.07 4.64
N ARG A 479 -11.93 -12.61 5.86
CA ARG A 479 -11.66 -11.95 7.14
C ARG A 479 -10.36 -11.18 7.07
N LEU A 480 -10.39 -9.94 6.61
CA LEU A 480 -9.46 -8.93 7.10
C LEU A 480 -10.19 -7.59 7.11
N VAL A 481 -10.96 -7.34 8.17
CA VAL A 481 -11.23 -5.98 8.64
C VAL A 481 -9.96 -5.57 9.40
N HIS A 482 -9.00 -5.00 8.67
CA HIS A 482 -7.89 -4.32 9.33
C HIS A 482 -8.43 -3.03 9.94
N ALA A 483 -8.44 -2.93 11.27
CA ALA A 483 -8.41 -1.65 11.95
C ALA A 483 -6.95 -1.35 12.30
N GLY A 484 -6.27 -0.66 11.39
CA GLY A 484 -5.25 0.25 11.83
C GLY A 484 -5.92 1.48 12.45
N VAL A 485 -5.17 2.28 13.21
CA VAL A 485 -5.64 3.58 13.72
C VAL A 485 -6.19 4.49 12.59
N SER A 486 -5.81 4.23 11.32
CA SER A 486 -6.04 5.10 10.16
C SER A 486 -7.10 4.70 9.15
N LEU A 487 -7.40 3.42 8.94
CA LEU A 487 -8.30 2.97 7.87
C LEU A 487 -9.06 1.71 8.30
N ARG A 488 -10.30 1.59 7.80
CA ARG A 488 -11.17 0.44 8.09
C ARG A 488 -11.91 0.03 6.82
N ALA A 489 -11.75 -1.22 6.41
CA ALA A 489 -12.44 -1.77 5.24
C ALA A 489 -13.54 -2.76 5.67
N LEU A 490 -14.64 -2.78 4.92
CA LEU A 490 -15.77 -3.68 5.14
C LEU A 490 -16.25 -4.23 3.79
N ALA A 491 -16.59 -5.51 3.75
CA ALA A 491 -17.09 -6.25 2.59
C ALA A 491 -16.06 -6.47 1.45
N ARG A 492 -15.96 -7.73 0.99
CA ARG A 492 -15.24 -8.19 -0.22
C ARG A 492 -15.98 -9.34 -0.92
N THR A 493 -17.20 -9.62 -0.50
CA THR A 493 -18.06 -10.69 -1.00
C THR A 493 -19.22 -10.07 -1.77
N HIS A 494 -19.82 -10.82 -2.70
CA HIS A 494 -20.95 -10.35 -3.52
C HIS A 494 -20.69 -9.06 -4.34
N GLY A 495 -19.43 -8.71 -4.56
CA GLY A 495 -19.03 -7.50 -5.28
C GLY A 495 -19.23 -6.20 -4.50
N GLU A 496 -19.43 -6.26 -3.18
CA GLU A 496 -19.64 -5.10 -2.30
C GLU A 496 -18.33 -4.74 -1.57
N PHE A 497 -18.01 -3.45 -1.48
CA PHE A 497 -16.84 -2.94 -0.75
C PHE A 497 -17.11 -1.56 -0.14
N ALA A 498 -16.58 -1.31 1.06
CA ALA A 498 -16.61 -0.02 1.73
C ALA A 498 -15.28 0.27 2.42
N LEU A 499 -14.86 1.54 2.41
CA LEU A 499 -13.67 2.02 3.11
C LEU A 499 -14.03 3.24 3.97
N MET A 500 -13.48 3.31 5.18
CA MET A 500 -13.69 4.39 6.15
C MET A 500 -12.34 4.91 6.67
N GLY A 501 -12.25 6.24 6.80
CA GLY A 501 -11.08 6.94 7.34
C GLY A 501 -11.07 6.99 8.87
N GLY A 502 -9.90 6.85 9.48
CA GLY A 502 -9.69 6.88 10.92
C GLY A 502 -8.80 8.02 11.42
N THR A 503 -8.06 8.68 10.53
CA THR A 503 -7.10 9.73 10.92
C THR A 503 -6.99 10.84 9.90
N ARG A 504 -6.83 12.07 10.39
CA ARG A 504 -6.24 13.19 9.65
C ARG A 504 -4.96 13.67 10.36
N HIS A 505 -3.84 13.66 9.64
CA HIS A 505 -2.57 14.15 10.16
C HIS A 505 -1.71 14.82 9.09
N GLY A 506 -1.02 15.88 9.50
CA GLY A 506 -0.10 16.65 8.65
C GLY A 506 -0.69 17.97 8.13
N PRO A 507 0.16 18.88 7.62
CA PRO A 507 -0.25 20.22 7.18
C PRO A 507 -1.06 20.24 5.87
N ARG A 508 -1.31 19.08 5.26
CA ARG A 508 -2.07 18.91 4.01
C ARG A 508 -3.18 17.86 4.14
N SER A 509 -3.51 17.42 5.36
CA SER A 509 -4.58 16.46 5.58
C SER A 509 -5.94 17.05 5.28
N HIS A 510 -6.86 16.20 4.82
CA HIS A 510 -8.26 16.55 4.67
C HIS A 510 -9.00 16.42 6.00
N ALA A 511 -10.19 17.02 6.12
CA ALA A 511 -11.07 16.89 7.28
C ALA A 511 -12.02 15.69 7.09
N ASP A 512 -11.43 14.52 6.90
CA ASP A 512 -12.07 13.26 6.50
C ASP A 512 -12.00 12.17 7.59
N THR A 513 -11.56 12.51 8.81
CA THR A 513 -11.60 11.59 9.95
C THR A 513 -13.02 11.08 10.17
N ASN A 514 -13.19 9.76 10.25
CA ASN A 514 -14.48 9.08 10.42
C ASN A 514 -15.44 9.17 9.21
N ALA A 515 -14.98 9.72 8.08
CA ALA A 515 -15.75 9.74 6.82
C ALA A 515 -15.73 8.37 6.12
N LEU A 516 -16.77 8.09 5.32
CA LEU A 516 -16.69 7.03 4.32
C LEU A 516 -15.83 7.53 3.15
N LEU A 517 -14.82 6.76 2.78
CA LEU A 517 -13.90 7.10 1.70
C LEU A 517 -14.31 6.42 0.38
N ARG A 518 -14.99 5.26 0.49
CA ARG A 518 -15.38 4.46 -0.67
C ARG A 518 -16.64 3.64 -0.40
N ILE A 519 -17.49 3.53 -1.42
CA ILE A 519 -18.50 2.47 -1.56
C ILE A 519 -18.46 1.95 -3.00
N GLU A 520 -18.34 0.63 -3.16
CA GLU A 520 -18.41 -0.04 -4.44
C GLU A 520 -19.41 -1.18 -4.47
N TYR A 521 -19.94 -1.42 -5.67
CA TYR A 521 -20.80 -2.54 -5.98
C TYR A 521 -20.57 -3.04 -7.40
N ALA A 522 -20.43 -4.35 -7.57
CA ALA A 522 -20.23 -4.99 -8.87
C ALA A 522 -19.10 -4.32 -9.69
N THR A 523 -17.95 -4.07 -9.05
CA THR A 523 -16.77 -3.39 -9.62
C THR A 523 -16.98 -1.92 -10.02
N ARG A 524 -18.09 -1.30 -9.61
CA ARG A 524 -18.39 0.12 -9.85
C ARG A 524 -18.31 0.91 -8.56
N ALA A 525 -17.68 2.08 -8.61
CA ALA A 525 -17.63 3.00 -7.49
C ALA A 525 -18.85 3.93 -7.49
N PHE A 526 -19.57 3.95 -6.37
CA PHE A 526 -20.72 4.83 -6.17
C PHE A 526 -20.39 6.01 -5.26
N LEU A 527 -19.51 5.81 -4.29
CA LEU A 527 -19.02 6.87 -3.40
C LEU A 527 -17.50 6.87 -3.46
N VAL A 528 -16.91 8.04 -3.68
CA VAL A 528 -15.45 8.22 -3.77
C VAL A 528 -15.02 9.49 -3.05
N ASP A 529 -13.95 9.42 -2.28
CA ASP A 529 -13.28 10.60 -1.73
C ASP A 529 -12.11 11.01 -2.62
N LEU A 530 -12.10 12.27 -3.08
CA LEU A 530 -11.15 12.77 -4.07
C LEU A 530 -10.26 13.88 -3.52
N PRO A 531 -8.96 13.88 -3.87
CA PRO A 531 -8.05 14.98 -3.55
C PRO A 531 -8.59 16.36 -3.94
N GLU A 532 -9.27 16.45 -5.08
CA GLU A 532 -9.76 17.69 -5.69
C GLU A 532 -10.99 18.28 -4.99
N ALA A 533 -11.69 17.47 -4.17
CA ALA A 533 -12.85 17.93 -3.42
C ALA A 533 -12.48 19.03 -2.42
N GLY A 534 -11.21 19.07 -1.99
CA GLY A 534 -10.69 20.04 -1.03
C GLY A 534 -10.61 19.46 0.39
N PRO A 535 -10.09 20.24 1.34
CA PRO A 535 -9.76 19.75 2.68
C PRO A 535 -10.93 19.82 3.67
N ASP A 536 -12.09 20.36 3.28
CA ASP A 536 -13.16 20.73 4.22
C ASP A 536 -14.10 19.55 4.52
N ALA A 537 -14.59 19.44 5.76
CA ALA A 537 -15.47 18.34 6.15
C ALA A 537 -16.77 18.25 5.31
N SER A 538 -17.22 19.39 4.77
CA SER A 538 -18.44 19.54 3.96
C SER A 538 -18.38 18.93 2.55
N VAL A 539 -17.24 18.38 2.15
CA VAL A 539 -17.06 17.72 0.84
C VAL A 539 -16.81 16.21 0.95
N HIS A 540 -16.58 15.70 2.16
CA HIS A 540 -16.33 14.29 2.43
C HIS A 540 -17.61 13.58 2.87
N ALA A 541 -17.62 12.24 2.85
CA ALA A 541 -18.77 11.47 3.31
C ALA A 541 -18.88 11.40 4.83
N GLY A 542 -18.98 12.55 5.49
CA GLY A 542 -18.91 12.71 6.94
C GLY A 542 -20.10 13.46 7.51
N VAL A 543 -19.92 13.95 8.74
CA VAL A 543 -20.90 14.78 9.44
C VAL A 543 -20.24 16.11 9.81
N GLY A 544 -20.73 17.20 9.22
CA GLY A 544 -20.42 18.55 9.66
C GLY A 544 -21.24 18.89 10.90
N LEU A 545 -20.59 19.34 11.97
CA LEU A 545 -21.26 19.64 13.24
C LEU A 545 -21.15 21.11 13.57
N SER A 546 -22.27 21.70 14.01
CA SER A 546 -22.28 23.04 14.58
C SER A 546 -23.15 23.16 15.82
N LEU A 547 -22.64 23.84 16.84
CA LEU A 547 -23.35 24.13 18.09
C LEU A 547 -23.40 25.63 18.31
N ASN A 548 -24.61 26.19 18.47
CA ASN A 548 -24.84 27.63 18.65
C ASN A 548 -24.14 28.49 17.57
N GLY A 549 -24.11 27.99 16.32
CA GLY A 549 -23.47 28.65 15.18
C GLY A 549 -21.96 28.46 15.07
N ARG A 550 -21.30 27.84 16.05
CA ARG A 550 -19.89 27.45 15.96
C ARG A 550 -19.76 26.12 15.24
N SER A 551 -19.04 26.09 14.13
CA SER A 551 -18.73 24.85 13.41
C SER A 551 -17.54 24.11 14.02
N TYR A 552 -17.56 22.79 13.94
CA TYR A 552 -16.51 21.90 14.42
C TYR A 552 -15.99 21.06 13.26
N ASP A 553 -14.68 21.16 13.02
CA ASP A 553 -14.00 20.17 12.21
C ASP A 553 -13.97 18.82 12.95
N PRO A 554 -13.97 17.71 12.20
CA PRO A 554 -13.70 16.41 12.79
C PRO A 554 -12.30 16.39 13.46
N PRO A 555 -12.15 15.73 14.62
CA PRO A 555 -10.86 15.59 15.29
C PRO A 555 -9.77 14.92 14.44
N ARG A 556 -8.52 14.95 14.92
CA ARG A 556 -7.38 14.34 14.21
C ARG A 556 -7.45 12.82 14.13
N LEU A 557 -8.03 12.18 15.14
CA LEU A 557 -8.04 10.73 15.30
C LEU A 557 -9.46 10.28 15.64
N ALA A 558 -9.85 9.15 15.07
CA ALA A 558 -10.97 8.36 15.53
C ALA A 558 -10.47 7.00 16.01
N ARG A 559 -10.87 6.61 17.21
CA ARG A 559 -10.56 5.30 17.78
C ARG A 559 -11.45 4.25 17.11
N ALA A 560 -10.88 3.11 16.74
CA ALA A 560 -11.68 1.95 16.38
C ALA A 560 -12.31 1.40 17.67
N GLU A 561 -13.62 1.59 17.82
CA GLU A 561 -14.38 1.14 18.99
C GLU A 561 -14.70 -0.35 18.92
N ALA A 562 -14.99 -0.85 17.71
CA ALA A 562 -15.32 -2.25 17.52
C ALA A 562 -15.06 -2.72 16.10
N ILE A 563 -14.69 -3.99 15.98
CA ILE A 563 -14.77 -4.78 14.75
C ILE A 563 -15.51 -6.05 15.12
N LEU A 564 -16.61 -6.34 14.44
CA LEU A 564 -17.42 -7.53 14.68
C LEU A 564 -17.63 -8.32 13.40
N HIS A 565 -17.37 -9.62 13.47
CA HIS A 565 -17.66 -10.59 12.42
C HIS A 565 -18.71 -11.57 12.95
N ALA A 566 -19.99 -11.27 12.70
CA ALA A 566 -21.13 -12.03 13.22
C ALA A 566 -21.75 -12.88 12.09
N GLY A 567 -21.36 -14.15 11.98
CA GLY A 567 -21.84 -15.01 10.89
C GLY A 567 -21.49 -14.43 9.51
N ARG A 568 -22.50 -13.98 8.75
CA ARG A 568 -22.33 -13.26 7.47
C ARG A 568 -22.25 -11.73 7.64
N LEU A 569 -22.69 -11.19 8.77
CA LEU A 569 -22.69 -9.76 9.05
C LEU A 569 -21.28 -9.30 9.44
N ARG A 570 -20.94 -8.08 9.01
CA ARG A 570 -19.70 -7.41 9.41
C ARG A 570 -20.07 -6.02 9.92
N LEU A 571 -19.44 -5.60 11.01
CA LEU A 571 -19.67 -4.29 11.61
C LEU A 571 -18.36 -3.67 12.03
N VAL A 572 -18.21 -2.38 11.76
CA VAL A 572 -17.11 -1.56 12.25
C VAL A 572 -17.69 -0.34 12.95
N ALA A 573 -17.16 -0.05 14.15
CA ALA A 573 -17.50 1.13 14.92
C ALA A 573 -16.26 2.01 15.13
N SER A 574 -16.42 3.31 14.98
CA SER A 574 -15.35 4.29 15.03
C SER A 574 -15.83 5.59 15.68
N GLU A 575 -15.13 6.05 16.71
CA GLU A 575 -15.50 7.24 17.49
C GLU A 575 -14.41 8.30 17.44
N THR A 576 -14.80 9.55 17.18
CA THR A 576 -13.88 10.69 17.21
C THR A 576 -13.47 11.05 18.64
N MET A 577 -12.17 11.29 18.85
CA MET A 577 -11.61 11.55 20.18
C MET A 577 -11.21 13.03 20.35
N ASP A 578 -12.05 13.84 21.00
CA ASP A 578 -11.66 15.19 21.48
C ASP A 578 -12.65 15.72 22.54
N ALA A 579 -12.16 16.09 23.73
CA ALA A 579 -12.98 16.58 24.84
C ALA A 579 -13.64 17.95 24.55
N GLY A 580 -13.15 18.71 23.57
CA GLY A 580 -13.71 20.00 23.18
C GLY A 580 -14.74 19.94 22.06
N HIS A 581 -15.02 18.75 21.52
CA HIS A 581 -15.90 18.53 20.37
C HIS A 581 -17.07 17.62 20.75
N PRO A 582 -18.24 17.74 20.10
CA PRO A 582 -19.25 16.69 20.17
C PRO A 582 -18.63 15.34 19.80
N LEU A 583 -18.90 14.30 20.58
CA LEU A 583 -18.42 12.96 20.26
C LEU A 583 -19.27 12.40 19.12
N TRP A 584 -18.61 11.90 18.09
CA TRP A 584 -19.24 11.30 16.95
C TRP A 584 -18.79 9.84 16.83
N LEU A 585 -19.69 8.94 17.19
CA LEU A 585 -19.60 7.51 16.96
C LEU A 585 -20.28 7.19 15.62
N ARG A 586 -19.56 6.52 14.72
CA ARG A 586 -20.08 5.99 13.48
C ARG A 586 -19.96 4.48 13.48
N VAL A 587 -21.06 3.81 13.14
CA VAL A 587 -21.13 2.36 12.96
C VAL A 587 -21.52 2.06 11.52
N LEU A 588 -20.65 1.35 10.81
CA LEU A 588 -20.91 0.84 9.47
C LEU A 588 -21.17 -0.66 9.56
N CYS A 589 -22.38 -1.07 9.21
CA CYS A 589 -22.78 -2.47 9.15
C CYS A 589 -22.97 -2.91 7.70
N HIS A 590 -22.34 -4.02 7.32
CA HIS A 590 -22.50 -4.67 6.03
C HIS A 590 -23.56 -5.75 6.15
N LEU A 591 -24.55 -5.65 5.26
CA LEU A 591 -25.66 -6.58 5.11
C LEU A 591 -25.48 -7.26 3.75
N PRO A 592 -24.87 -8.47 3.70
CA PRO A 592 -24.45 -9.09 2.45
C PRO A 592 -25.58 -9.24 1.43
N GLY A 593 -25.34 -8.79 0.20
CA GLY A 593 -26.31 -8.85 -0.90
C GLY A 593 -27.48 -7.88 -0.76
N ARG A 594 -27.36 -6.88 0.14
CA ARG A 594 -28.30 -5.76 0.34
C ARG A 594 -27.58 -4.41 0.27
N GLY A 595 -26.42 -4.29 0.90
CA GLY A 595 -25.64 -3.05 0.99
C GLY A 595 -25.17 -2.77 2.42
N PHE A 596 -25.26 -1.52 2.84
CA PHE A 596 -24.74 -1.05 4.12
C PHE A 596 -25.76 -0.25 4.92
N LEU A 597 -25.68 -0.36 6.24
CA LEU A 597 -26.36 0.51 7.19
C LEU A 597 -25.32 1.36 7.92
N LEU A 598 -25.51 2.68 7.87
CA LEU A 598 -24.67 3.65 8.55
C LEU A 598 -25.44 4.24 9.74
N LEU A 599 -24.93 4.03 10.95
CA LEU A 599 -25.49 4.60 12.17
C LEU A 599 -24.53 5.64 12.73
N ASP A 600 -25.00 6.87 12.89
CA ASP A 600 -24.23 7.99 13.43
C ASP A 600 -24.84 8.42 14.77
N ARG A 601 -24.10 8.23 15.87
CA ARG A 601 -24.46 8.72 17.20
C ARG A 601 -23.63 9.94 17.53
N ILE A 602 -24.33 11.01 17.91
CA ILE A 602 -23.72 12.31 18.23
C ILE A 602 -24.05 12.65 19.67
N THR A 603 -23.01 12.81 20.49
CA THR A 603 -23.12 13.18 21.91
C THR A 603 -22.61 14.61 22.11
N PRO A 604 -23.52 15.59 22.27
CA PRO A 604 -23.14 16.98 22.53
C PRO A 604 -22.40 17.10 23.86
N GLN A 605 -21.30 17.85 23.88
CA GLN A 605 -20.60 18.17 25.14
C GLN A 605 -21.26 19.34 25.89
N ASP A 606 -21.93 20.23 25.16
CA ASP A 606 -22.64 21.39 25.69
C ASP A 606 -24.10 21.39 25.24
N SER A 607 -24.95 22.06 26.02
CA SER A 607 -26.36 22.25 25.66
C SER A 607 -26.53 23.45 24.71
N GLY A 608 -27.47 23.36 23.76
CA GLY A 608 -27.68 24.44 22.80
C GLY A 608 -28.45 24.05 21.55
N SER A 609 -28.36 24.90 20.53
CA SER A 609 -28.88 24.60 19.19
C SER A 609 -27.82 23.86 18.39
N MET A 610 -27.99 22.55 18.22
CA MET A 610 -27.08 21.71 17.44
C MET A 610 -27.62 21.53 16.03
N THR A 611 -26.72 21.47 15.07
CA THR A 611 -26.98 21.09 13.68
C THR A 611 -25.96 20.05 13.24
N ALA A 612 -26.45 19.03 12.54
CA ALA A 612 -25.63 18.03 11.87
C ALA A 612 -25.95 18.04 10.36
N ASP A 613 -24.90 18.19 9.57
CA ASP A 613 -24.91 18.24 8.10
C ASP A 613 -24.26 16.97 7.57
N PHE A 614 -25.06 16.08 7.01
CA PHE A 614 -24.59 14.82 6.46
C PHE A 614 -24.33 15.01 4.97
N THR A 615 -23.13 14.67 4.52
CA THR A 615 -22.73 14.82 3.13
C THR A 615 -22.29 13.49 2.57
N PHE A 616 -22.59 13.23 1.29
CA PHE A 616 -22.16 12.06 0.53
C PHE A 616 -21.71 12.47 -0.88
N PRO A 617 -20.42 12.28 -1.21
CA PRO A 617 -19.88 12.45 -2.55
C PRO A 617 -20.20 11.23 -3.45
N MET A 618 -21.16 11.38 -4.36
CA MET A 618 -21.75 10.29 -5.13
C MET A 618 -21.44 10.36 -6.63
N LEU A 619 -21.30 9.19 -7.26
CA LEU A 619 -21.18 8.98 -8.71
C LEU A 619 -22.42 8.26 -9.24
N GLY A 620 -22.93 8.73 -10.37
CA GLY A 620 -24.05 8.11 -11.08
C GLY A 620 -25.02 9.16 -11.58
N GLU A 621 -26.00 8.74 -12.38
CA GLU A 621 -27.12 9.59 -12.74
C GLU A 621 -28.02 9.78 -11.51
N PRO A 622 -28.16 11.00 -10.98
CA PRO A 622 -28.92 11.25 -9.77
C PRO A 622 -30.42 11.33 -10.04
N SER A 623 -31.22 10.85 -9.11
CA SER A 623 -32.65 11.16 -9.02
C SER A 623 -33.11 11.18 -7.56
N LEU A 624 -34.07 12.05 -7.26
CA LEU A 624 -34.81 12.02 -6.00
C LEU A 624 -36.08 11.18 -6.18
N GLU A 625 -36.33 10.26 -5.26
CA GLU A 625 -37.54 9.45 -5.18
C GLU A 625 -38.28 9.74 -3.85
N HIS A 626 -39.54 9.31 -3.76
CA HIS A 626 -40.37 9.44 -2.54
C HIS A 626 -40.41 10.87 -1.97
N ASP A 627 -40.78 11.86 -2.79
CA ASP A 627 -40.84 13.28 -2.43
C ASP A 627 -39.53 13.82 -1.81
N GLY A 628 -38.39 13.30 -2.27
CA GLY A 628 -37.06 13.70 -1.82
C GLY A 628 -36.53 12.93 -0.62
N GLN A 629 -37.27 11.94 -0.10
CA GLN A 629 -36.83 11.12 1.04
C GLN A 629 -35.82 10.03 0.67
N ALA A 630 -35.59 9.80 -0.62
CA ALA A 630 -34.56 8.90 -1.11
C ALA A 630 -33.77 9.55 -2.26
N ALA A 631 -32.44 9.44 -2.21
CA ALA A 631 -31.57 9.81 -3.31
C ALA A 631 -31.03 8.54 -3.99
N VAL A 632 -31.12 8.50 -5.31
CA VAL A 632 -30.77 7.33 -6.12
C VAL A 632 -29.71 7.71 -7.13
N PHE A 633 -28.68 6.87 -7.26
CA PHE A 633 -27.61 7.04 -8.24
C PHE A 633 -27.52 5.79 -9.10
N LYS A 634 -27.80 5.95 -10.40
CA LYS A 634 -27.77 4.85 -11.37
C LYS A 634 -26.45 4.82 -12.13
N GLN A 635 -25.91 3.64 -12.33
CA GLN A 635 -24.77 3.39 -13.21
C GLN A 635 -25.03 2.12 -14.01
N HIS A 636 -25.33 2.29 -15.31
CA HIS A 636 -25.70 1.18 -16.21
C HIS A 636 -26.80 0.29 -15.65
N ASP A 637 -26.48 -0.95 -15.28
CA ASP A 637 -27.37 -2.00 -14.80
C ASP A 637 -27.43 -2.10 -13.26
N THR A 638 -26.78 -1.17 -12.54
CA THR A 638 -26.79 -1.14 -11.08
C THR A 638 -27.14 0.24 -10.54
N ALA A 639 -27.56 0.29 -9.28
CA ALA A 639 -27.85 1.54 -8.59
C ALA A 639 -27.58 1.44 -7.08
N ILE A 640 -27.26 2.58 -6.48
CA ILE A 640 -27.27 2.77 -5.03
C ILE A 640 -28.42 3.69 -4.63
N TRP A 641 -29.08 3.35 -3.53
CA TRP A 641 -30.11 4.17 -2.90
C TRP A 641 -29.63 4.62 -1.53
N LEU A 642 -29.78 5.92 -1.28
CA LEU A 642 -29.57 6.53 0.02
C LEU A 642 -30.95 6.85 0.59
N ARG A 643 -31.23 6.33 1.78
CA ARG A 643 -32.47 6.62 2.50
C ARG A 643 -32.16 6.92 3.95
N GLN A 644 -32.74 7.98 4.47
CA GLN A 644 -32.64 8.33 5.89
C GLN A 644 -33.88 7.86 6.64
N ASN A 645 -33.73 7.55 7.92
CA ASN A 645 -34.89 7.37 8.78
C ASN A 645 -35.58 8.73 9.09
N GLY A 646 -36.88 8.84 8.78
CA GLY A 646 -37.72 10.00 9.04
C GLY A 646 -38.04 10.88 7.81
N ASN A 647 -38.86 11.91 8.00
CA ASN A 647 -39.32 12.82 6.93
C ASN A 647 -38.30 13.95 6.64
N THR A 648 -37.07 13.61 6.27
CA THR A 648 -36.05 14.61 5.87
C THR A 648 -35.74 14.47 4.39
N GLY A 649 -35.81 15.57 3.64
CA GLY A 649 -35.49 15.59 2.22
C GLY A 649 -33.99 15.69 1.96
N PHE A 650 -33.51 15.02 0.91
CA PHE A 650 -32.16 15.15 0.39
C PHE A 650 -32.06 16.31 -0.61
N THR A 651 -30.91 16.96 -0.61
CA THR A 651 -30.48 17.90 -1.66
C THR A 651 -29.40 17.24 -2.50
N ILE A 652 -29.46 17.43 -3.82
CA ILE A 652 -28.42 16.97 -4.75
C ILE A 652 -27.86 18.17 -5.51
N GLU A 653 -26.55 18.33 -5.46
CA GLU A 653 -25.82 19.38 -6.17
C GLU A 653 -24.72 18.77 -7.03
N ALA A 654 -24.42 19.36 -8.19
CA ALA A 654 -23.26 18.97 -8.98
C ALA A 654 -21.98 19.47 -8.31
N ALA A 655 -21.01 18.59 -8.07
CA ALA A 655 -19.69 18.96 -7.56
C ALA A 655 -18.78 19.40 -8.72
N HIS A 656 -18.03 20.48 -8.53
CA HIS A 656 -17.05 20.95 -9.52
C HIS A 656 -15.74 20.14 -9.38
N ILE A 657 -15.63 19.06 -10.15
CA ILE A 657 -14.44 18.20 -10.20
C ILE A 657 -13.92 18.15 -11.64
N ASP A 658 -12.59 18.09 -11.81
CA ASP A 658 -11.98 17.88 -13.12
C ASP A 658 -12.40 16.50 -13.66
N PRO A 659 -13.07 16.41 -14.83
CA PRO A 659 -13.44 15.12 -15.44
C PRO A 659 -12.23 14.18 -15.64
N ALA A 660 -11.02 14.71 -15.80
CA ALA A 660 -9.80 13.90 -15.90
C ALA A 660 -9.55 13.09 -14.62
N SER A 661 -9.80 13.68 -13.44
CA SER A 661 -9.66 13.01 -12.14
C SER A 661 -10.65 11.87 -11.97
N LEU A 662 -11.82 11.92 -12.61
CA LEU A 662 -12.81 10.85 -12.59
C LEU A 662 -12.49 9.71 -13.58
N SER A 663 -11.93 10.06 -14.75
CA SER A 663 -11.61 9.11 -15.82
C SER A 663 -10.55 8.05 -15.45
N GLY A 664 -9.73 8.34 -14.43
CA GLY A 664 -8.68 7.45 -13.93
C GLY A 664 -9.13 6.44 -12.88
N LEU A 665 -10.32 6.59 -12.29
CA LEU A 665 -10.71 5.87 -11.06
C LEU A 665 -11.30 4.49 -11.31
N VAL A 666 -12.19 4.39 -12.31
CA VAL A 666 -12.89 3.15 -12.71
C VAL A 666 -13.33 3.28 -14.19
N GLU A 667 -13.30 2.18 -14.94
CA GLU A 667 -13.73 2.15 -16.34
C GLU A 667 -15.24 2.42 -16.49
N GLY A 668 -15.63 3.34 -17.38
CA GLY A 668 -17.04 3.65 -17.62
C GLY A 668 -17.72 4.45 -16.50
N SER A 669 -16.96 5.04 -15.57
CA SER A 669 -17.52 5.91 -14.54
C SER A 669 -18.19 7.17 -15.12
N PRO A 670 -19.25 7.67 -14.47
CA PRO A 670 -19.84 8.97 -14.76
C PRO A 670 -18.81 10.11 -14.75
N GLN A 671 -18.90 11.05 -15.70
CA GLN A 671 -18.01 12.22 -15.77
C GLN A 671 -18.41 13.35 -14.80
N GLN A 672 -19.44 13.13 -14.00
CA GLN A 672 -19.96 14.10 -13.05
C GLN A 672 -20.08 13.45 -11.67
N MET A 673 -19.62 14.19 -10.68
CA MET A 673 -19.79 13.86 -9.27
C MET A 673 -20.88 14.73 -8.68
N HIS A 674 -21.67 14.17 -7.77
CA HIS A 674 -22.77 14.86 -7.12
C HIS A 674 -22.55 14.86 -5.62
N ARG A 675 -22.77 16.01 -5.00
CA ARG A 675 -22.86 16.10 -3.55
C ARG A 675 -24.32 15.91 -3.15
N VAL A 676 -24.57 14.86 -2.36
CA VAL A 676 -25.86 14.65 -1.71
C VAL A 676 -25.75 15.03 -0.27
N SER A 677 -26.68 15.82 0.22
CA SER A 677 -26.69 16.21 1.61
C SER A 677 -28.09 16.22 2.22
N TRP A 678 -28.13 16.11 3.54
CA TRP A 678 -29.31 16.38 4.34
C TRP A 678 -28.86 16.92 5.69
N GLN A 679 -29.73 17.68 6.34
CA GLN A 679 -29.40 18.40 7.55
C GLN A 679 -30.45 18.14 8.63
N ARG A 680 -30.00 18.09 9.88
CA ARG A 680 -30.90 18.07 11.05
C ARG A 680 -30.45 19.08 12.09
N SER A 681 -31.39 19.87 12.59
CA SER A 681 -31.18 20.73 13.76
C SER A 681 -32.07 20.31 14.92
N TRP A 682 -31.54 20.39 16.14
CA TRP A 682 -32.29 20.07 17.36
C TRP A 682 -31.79 20.88 18.56
N LYS A 683 -32.57 20.87 19.65
CA LYS A 683 -32.14 21.39 20.94
C LYS A 683 -31.37 20.29 21.69
N ALA A 684 -30.05 20.41 21.65
CA ALA A 684 -29.13 19.48 22.31
C ALA A 684 -29.10 19.71 23.83
N LYS A 685 -29.03 18.61 24.58
CA LYS A 685 -28.65 18.59 25.99
C LYS A 685 -27.26 17.95 26.09
N ALA A 686 -26.41 18.53 26.92
CA ALA A 686 -25.08 17.99 27.18
C ALA A 686 -25.16 16.52 27.66
N GLY A 687 -24.33 15.66 27.09
CA GLY A 687 -24.25 14.22 27.41
C GLY A 687 -25.40 13.36 26.88
N VAL A 688 -26.43 13.94 26.25
CA VAL A 688 -27.57 13.17 25.72
C VAL A 688 -27.36 12.87 24.24
N PRO A 689 -27.10 11.61 23.85
CA PRO A 689 -26.83 11.26 22.47
C PRO A 689 -28.08 11.34 21.59
N VAL A 690 -27.87 11.65 20.31
CA VAL A 690 -28.88 11.49 19.24
C VAL A 690 -28.30 10.58 18.17
N THR A 691 -29.10 9.60 17.72
CA THR A 691 -28.66 8.65 16.69
C THR A 691 -29.41 8.85 15.38
N PHE A 692 -28.68 8.74 14.27
CA PHE A 692 -29.15 8.87 12.90
C PHE A 692 -28.82 7.60 12.13
N ALA A 693 -29.68 7.22 11.18
CA ALA A 693 -29.51 6.00 10.40
C ALA A 693 -29.69 6.27 8.90
N THR A 694 -28.61 6.10 8.13
CA THR A 694 -28.60 6.18 6.67
C THR A 694 -28.45 4.78 6.08
N GLU A 695 -29.43 4.37 5.29
CA GLU A 695 -29.40 3.16 4.48
C GLU A 695 -28.67 3.41 3.17
N LEU A 696 -27.72 2.55 2.83
CA LEU A 696 -27.01 2.52 1.55
C LEU A 696 -27.31 1.20 0.84
N ARG A 697 -28.38 1.17 0.04
CA ARG A 697 -28.85 -0.06 -0.61
C ARG A 697 -28.25 -0.23 -2.00
N LEU A 698 -27.60 -1.37 -2.23
CA LEU A 698 -26.95 -1.75 -3.48
C LEU A 698 -27.79 -2.79 -4.23
N HIS A 699 -28.05 -2.58 -5.52
CA HIS A 699 -28.82 -3.55 -6.30
C HIS A 699 -28.57 -3.47 -7.81
N ALA A 700 -28.83 -4.58 -8.49
CA ALA A 700 -29.02 -4.62 -9.94
C ALA A 700 -30.41 -4.09 -10.30
N LEU A 701 -30.51 -3.29 -11.35
CA LEU A 701 -31.77 -2.75 -11.86
C LEU A 701 -32.75 -3.90 -12.19
N GLY A 702 -33.99 -3.78 -11.72
CA GLY A 702 -35.04 -4.81 -11.89
C GLY A 702 -35.14 -5.85 -10.77
N ARG A 703 -34.18 -5.91 -9.83
CA ARG A 703 -34.28 -6.72 -8.60
C ARG A 703 -34.38 -5.80 -7.38
N ARG A 704 -35.57 -5.25 -7.13
CA ARG A 704 -35.83 -4.49 -5.89
C ARG A 704 -35.93 -5.46 -4.73
N ARG A 705 -35.02 -5.35 -3.76
CA ARG A 705 -35.11 -6.05 -2.48
C ARG A 705 -35.36 -5.00 -1.39
N ALA A 706 -36.53 -5.04 -0.76
CA ALA A 706 -36.89 -4.09 0.30
C ALA A 706 -36.09 -4.43 1.57
N LEU A 707 -35.17 -3.56 2.00
CA LEU A 707 -34.73 -3.55 3.39
C LEU A 707 -35.80 -2.78 4.16
N LEU A 708 -36.54 -3.48 5.03
CA LEU A 708 -37.39 -2.79 5.98
C LEU A 708 -36.48 -2.39 7.15
N LEU A 709 -36.04 -1.14 7.16
CA LEU A 709 -35.54 -0.51 8.37
C LEU A 709 -36.73 0.05 9.12
N ARG A 710 -37.03 -0.53 10.28
CA ARG A 710 -37.88 0.11 11.28
C ARG A 710 -36.94 0.61 12.37
N ALA A 711 -36.72 1.91 12.38
CA ALA A 711 -36.12 2.56 13.52
C ALA A 711 -37.21 2.85 14.53
N MET A 712 -37.02 2.36 15.74
CA MET A 712 -37.87 2.72 16.87
C MET A 712 -37.45 4.09 17.40
N ASP A 713 -38.40 4.94 17.80
CA ASP A 713 -38.08 6.23 18.42
C ASP A 713 -37.20 6.03 19.66
N GLY A 714 -35.89 6.25 19.51
CA GLY A 714 -34.89 6.04 20.55
C GLY A 714 -34.48 4.58 20.80
N GLY A 715 -34.98 3.61 20.04
CA GLY A 715 -34.73 2.18 20.21
C GLY A 715 -33.84 1.54 19.13
N PRO A 716 -33.69 0.21 19.11
CA PRO A 716 -32.86 -0.50 18.14
C PRO A 716 -33.45 -0.49 16.72
N TRP A 717 -32.62 -0.87 15.74
CA TRP A 717 -32.96 -0.97 14.33
C TRP A 717 -33.17 -2.42 13.93
N VAL A 718 -34.36 -2.73 13.42
CA VAL A 718 -34.65 -4.04 12.83
C VAL A 718 -34.38 -3.99 11.32
N CYS A 719 -33.64 -4.98 10.82
CA CYS A 719 -33.22 -5.12 9.42
C CYS A 719 -33.61 -6.50 8.88
N ALA A 720 -34.39 -6.54 7.79
CA ALA A 720 -34.72 -7.79 7.09
C ALA A 720 -33.63 -8.22 6.08
N LEU A 721 -33.08 -9.42 6.23
CA LEU A 721 -32.09 -10.04 5.35
C LEU A 721 -32.71 -10.57 4.04
N PRO A 722 -31.90 -10.95 3.02
CA PRO A 722 -32.38 -11.55 1.76
C PRO A 722 -33.17 -12.85 1.89
N ASP A 723 -33.03 -13.56 3.01
CA ASP A 723 -33.68 -14.83 3.32
C ASP A 723 -34.81 -14.66 4.35
N ASP A 724 -35.38 -13.46 4.43
CA ASP A 724 -36.49 -13.06 5.31
C ASP A 724 -36.20 -13.17 6.81
N ARG A 725 -34.95 -13.42 7.20
CA ARG A 725 -34.52 -13.31 8.60
C ARG A 725 -34.45 -11.86 9.05
N GLU A 726 -34.85 -11.58 10.28
CA GLU A 726 -34.66 -10.27 10.89
C GLU A 726 -33.41 -10.25 11.77
N ILE A 727 -32.68 -9.14 11.69
CA ILE A 727 -31.56 -8.83 12.56
C ILE A 727 -31.87 -7.52 13.26
N THR A 728 -31.69 -7.49 14.57
CA THR A 728 -31.79 -6.28 15.37
C THR A 728 -30.40 -5.76 15.68
N ILE A 729 -30.14 -4.49 15.36
CA ILE A 729 -28.88 -3.80 15.66
C ILE A 729 -29.19 -2.70 16.66
N GLY A 730 -28.43 -2.59 17.74
CA GLY A 730 -28.63 -1.52 18.71
C GLY A 730 -27.31 -0.90 19.16
N LEU A 731 -27.36 0.39 19.47
CA LEU A 731 -26.22 1.12 20.03
C LEU A 731 -26.43 1.47 21.50
N ASP A 732 -27.66 1.43 22.00
CA ASP A 732 -27.98 1.69 23.41
C ASP A 732 -28.07 0.36 24.15
N MET A 733 -27.26 0.15 25.19
CA MET A 733 -27.22 -1.11 25.93
C MET A 733 -28.39 -1.27 26.92
N ALA A 734 -29.22 -0.24 27.12
CA ALA A 734 -30.36 -0.30 28.05
C ALA A 734 -31.27 -1.53 27.86
N PRO A 735 -31.61 -1.98 26.63
CA PRO A 735 -32.42 -3.19 26.41
C PRO A 735 -31.74 -4.50 26.82
N LEU A 736 -30.41 -4.51 26.98
CA LEU A 736 -29.65 -5.69 27.42
C LEU A 736 -29.47 -5.73 28.94
N GLY A 737 -29.65 -4.59 29.62
CA GLY A 737 -29.45 -4.48 31.06
C GLY A 737 -30.68 -4.90 31.85
N THR A 738 -30.46 -5.57 32.98
CA THR A 738 -31.50 -5.88 33.97
C THR A 738 -31.05 -5.37 35.35
N ALA A 739 -31.83 -5.60 36.40
CA ALA A 739 -31.38 -5.29 37.77
C ALA A 739 -30.13 -6.09 38.18
N GLU A 740 -29.92 -7.25 37.54
CA GLU A 740 -28.82 -8.16 37.84
C GLU A 740 -27.73 -8.13 36.78
N VAL A 741 -28.03 -7.79 35.53
CA VAL A 741 -27.10 -7.82 34.40
C VAL A 741 -26.72 -6.41 33.95
N SER A 742 -25.41 -6.18 33.77
CA SER A 742 -24.87 -4.97 33.16
C SER A 742 -23.96 -5.32 31.98
N VAL A 743 -24.14 -4.61 30.87
CA VAL A 743 -23.36 -4.78 29.64
C VAL A 743 -22.79 -3.42 29.23
N ASP A 744 -21.47 -3.35 29.05
CA ASP A 744 -20.76 -2.24 28.44
C ASP A 744 -20.15 -2.70 27.11
N ALA A 745 -20.79 -2.30 26.02
CA ALA A 745 -20.36 -2.54 24.65
C ALA A 745 -20.75 -1.35 23.75
N THR A 746 -20.09 -1.22 22.60
CA THR A 746 -20.36 -0.14 21.63
C THR A 746 -21.65 -0.36 20.85
N ALA A 747 -21.90 -1.60 20.44
CA ALA A 747 -23.09 -1.99 19.70
C ALA A 747 -23.42 -3.46 19.99
N TYR A 748 -24.67 -3.85 19.74
CA TYR A 748 -25.09 -5.24 19.74
C TYR A 748 -25.82 -5.60 18.45
N VAL A 749 -25.78 -6.88 18.13
CA VAL A 749 -26.54 -7.49 17.04
C VAL A 749 -27.24 -8.72 17.57
N VAL A 750 -28.57 -8.77 17.44
CA VAL A 750 -29.41 -9.93 17.76
C VAL A 750 -29.91 -10.55 16.47
N GLU A 751 -29.64 -11.83 16.30
CA GLU A 751 -30.22 -12.67 15.26
C GLU A 751 -30.69 -13.99 15.91
N ARG A 752 -29.95 -15.09 15.72
CA ARG A 752 -30.09 -16.34 16.49
C ARG A 752 -29.20 -16.41 17.72
N SER A 753 -28.34 -15.41 17.88
CA SER A 753 -27.39 -15.27 18.98
C SER A 753 -27.17 -13.78 19.24
N LEU A 754 -26.70 -13.45 20.43
CA LEU A 754 -26.35 -12.08 20.80
C LEU A 754 -24.87 -11.85 20.52
N TRP A 755 -24.59 -10.91 19.63
CA TRP A 755 -23.24 -10.44 19.35
C TRP A 755 -23.03 -9.07 19.97
N LEU A 756 -21.90 -8.88 20.63
CA LEU A 756 -21.49 -7.61 21.22
C LEU A 756 -20.26 -7.11 20.46
N ALA A 757 -20.32 -5.88 19.97
CA ALA A 757 -19.22 -5.21 19.30
C ALA A 757 -18.62 -4.20 20.28
N GLY A 758 -17.31 -4.31 20.51
CA GLY A 758 -16.60 -3.39 21.42
C GLY A 758 -16.93 -3.63 22.90
N LEU A 759 -17.17 -4.90 23.26
CA LEU A 759 -17.34 -5.33 24.65
C LEU A 759 -16.15 -4.86 25.48
N ARG A 760 -16.45 -4.21 26.60
CA ARG A 760 -15.49 -3.84 27.65
C ARG A 760 -15.78 -4.59 28.94
N ARG A 761 -17.06 -4.75 29.26
CA ARG A 761 -17.50 -5.43 30.47
C ARG A 761 -18.87 -6.08 30.26
N ILE A 762 -19.03 -7.27 30.79
CA ILE A 762 -20.33 -7.89 31.03
C ILE A 762 -20.32 -8.48 32.44
N ALA A 763 -21.33 -8.17 33.25
CA ALA A 763 -21.41 -8.62 34.64
C ALA A 763 -22.83 -9.00 35.02
N GLN A 764 -22.96 -10.00 35.89
CA GLN A 764 -24.19 -10.42 36.56
C GLN A 764 -23.88 -10.85 37.99
N SER A 765 -24.84 -10.71 38.91
CA SER A 765 -24.78 -11.15 40.32
C SER A 765 -23.90 -12.40 40.56
N GLY A 766 -22.64 -12.20 40.96
CA GLY A 766 -21.69 -13.29 41.24
C GLY A 766 -20.41 -13.30 40.39
N GLY A 767 -20.34 -12.57 39.27
CA GLY A 767 -19.12 -12.54 38.45
C GLY A 767 -19.11 -11.49 37.34
N TYR A 768 -17.99 -11.41 36.60
CA TYR A 768 -17.87 -10.54 35.43
C TYR A 768 -16.81 -11.02 34.44
N ILE A 769 -16.94 -10.59 33.19
CA ILE A 769 -15.87 -10.55 32.20
C ILE A 769 -15.56 -9.09 31.91
N GLU A 770 -14.28 -8.71 32.00
CA GLU A 770 -13.80 -7.37 31.68
C GLU A 770 -12.58 -7.48 30.75
N THR A 771 -12.47 -6.55 29.80
CA THR A 771 -11.40 -6.58 28.80
C THR A 771 -10.63 -5.26 28.81
N SER A 772 -9.31 -5.31 28.75
CA SER A 772 -8.47 -4.10 28.75
C SER A 772 -8.56 -3.28 27.46
N ALA A 773 -9.09 -3.85 26.39
CA ALA A 773 -9.38 -3.18 25.12
C ALA A 773 -10.69 -3.72 24.51
N PRO A 774 -11.42 -2.90 23.73
CA PRO A 774 -12.70 -3.32 23.15
C PRO A 774 -12.58 -4.57 22.28
N CYS A 775 -13.42 -5.57 22.54
CA CYS A 775 -13.42 -6.84 21.80
C CYS A 775 -14.78 -7.13 21.15
N ALA A 776 -14.80 -7.98 20.14
CA ALA A 776 -16.06 -8.61 19.74
C ALA A 776 -16.36 -9.77 20.69
N ALA A 777 -17.63 -10.01 20.97
CA ALA A 777 -18.07 -11.17 21.71
C ALA A 777 -19.31 -11.81 21.08
N LEU A 778 -19.38 -13.14 21.13
CA LEU A 778 -20.56 -13.93 20.82
C LEU A 778 -21.03 -14.58 22.12
N VAL A 779 -22.27 -14.30 22.47
CA VAL A 779 -22.97 -14.97 23.56
C VAL A 779 -23.71 -16.15 22.98
N ASP A 780 -23.37 -17.34 23.45
CA ASP A 780 -24.03 -18.59 23.08
C ASP A 780 -25.54 -18.53 23.36
N PRO A 781 -26.43 -19.04 22.47
CA PRO A 781 -27.88 -19.01 22.70
C PRO A 781 -28.34 -19.73 23.97
N GLU A 782 -27.61 -20.77 24.39
CA GLU A 782 -27.88 -21.48 25.65
C GLU A 782 -27.33 -20.72 26.87
N GLY A 783 -26.58 -19.64 26.65
CA GLY A 783 -26.00 -18.82 27.70
C GLY A 783 -24.92 -19.53 28.53
N GLN A 784 -24.23 -20.53 27.96
CA GLN A 784 -23.20 -21.31 28.68
C GLN A 784 -21.76 -20.86 28.42
N HIS A 785 -21.51 -20.16 27.31
CA HIS A 785 -20.20 -19.63 26.97
C HIS A 785 -20.28 -18.24 26.32
N ILE A 786 -19.24 -17.42 26.55
CA ILE A 786 -18.98 -16.22 25.77
C ILE A 786 -17.69 -16.43 24.99
N ARG A 787 -17.77 -16.36 23.66
CA ARG A 787 -16.60 -16.33 22.81
C ARG A 787 -16.13 -14.89 22.66
N VAL A 788 -14.94 -14.58 23.17
CA VAL A 788 -14.31 -13.26 23.01
C VAL A 788 -13.31 -13.31 21.86
N MET A 789 -13.36 -12.32 20.98
CA MET A 789 -12.51 -12.18 19.80
C MET A 789 -11.77 -10.84 19.86
N ALA A 790 -10.45 -10.90 19.98
CA ALA A 790 -9.62 -9.71 20.19
C ALA A 790 -9.08 -9.18 18.86
N ALA A 791 -9.38 -7.91 18.52
CA ALA A 791 -8.81 -7.24 17.35
C ALA A 791 -7.39 -6.70 17.61
N LEU A 792 -7.08 -6.44 18.87
CA LEU A 792 -5.79 -5.99 19.38
C LEU A 792 -5.29 -6.98 20.44
N ARG A 793 -4.06 -6.82 20.92
CA ARG A 793 -3.64 -7.55 22.11
C ARG A 793 -4.47 -7.07 23.30
N THR A 794 -5.18 -7.98 23.96
CA THR A 794 -6.13 -7.68 25.02
C THR A 794 -5.91 -8.60 26.22
N GLU A 795 -5.95 -8.03 27.42
CA GLU A 795 -6.05 -8.79 28.67
C GLU A 795 -7.54 -8.96 28.99
N VAL A 796 -7.95 -10.19 29.26
CA VAL A 796 -9.32 -10.55 29.65
C VAL A 796 -9.31 -10.99 31.10
N TYR A 797 -10.10 -10.33 31.92
CA TYR A 797 -10.29 -10.60 33.34
C TYR A 797 -11.62 -11.32 33.52
N LEU A 798 -11.58 -12.55 34.02
CA LEU A 798 -12.75 -13.35 34.32
C LEU A 798 -12.85 -13.50 35.83
N ASN A 799 -13.97 -13.09 36.43
CA ASN A 799 -14.27 -13.33 37.83
C ASN A 799 -15.48 -14.27 37.92
N ASN A 800 -15.29 -15.39 38.63
CA ASN A 800 -16.32 -16.35 38.94
C ASN A 800 -16.43 -16.53 40.46
N GLU A 801 -17.49 -15.98 41.07
CA GLU A 801 -17.76 -16.11 42.51
C GLU A 801 -16.56 -15.73 43.43
N GLY A 802 -15.68 -14.83 42.96
CA GLY A 802 -14.50 -14.39 43.69
C GLY A 802 -13.16 -14.98 43.21
N ASP A 803 -13.18 -16.01 42.37
CA ASP A 803 -11.99 -16.53 41.71
C ASP A 803 -11.68 -15.69 40.46
N LEU A 804 -10.53 -15.00 40.47
CA LEU A 804 -10.08 -14.13 39.38
C LEU A 804 -9.06 -14.86 38.50
N GLU A 805 -9.41 -15.02 37.23
CA GLU A 805 -8.52 -15.49 36.18
C GLU A 805 -8.17 -14.35 35.21
N THR A 806 -6.99 -14.42 34.61
CA THR A 806 -6.54 -13.47 33.58
C THR A 806 -6.00 -14.22 32.38
N LEU A 807 -6.51 -13.87 31.21
CA LEU A 807 -6.13 -14.45 29.92
C LEU A 807 -5.63 -13.36 28.98
N THR A 808 -4.42 -13.52 28.44
CA THR A 808 -3.91 -12.63 27.39
C THR A 808 -4.27 -13.17 26.00
N LEU A 809 -5.05 -12.41 25.25
CA LEU A 809 -5.35 -12.67 23.84
C LEU A 809 -4.46 -11.82 22.94
N ASN A 810 -3.79 -12.45 21.98
CA ASN A 810 -3.08 -11.74 20.91
C ASN A 810 -4.07 -11.19 19.87
N ALA A 811 -3.68 -10.18 19.10
CA ALA A 811 -4.51 -9.65 18.02
C ALA A 811 -4.90 -10.75 17.01
N GLY A 812 -6.20 -10.87 16.73
CA GLY A 812 -6.80 -11.91 15.89
C GLY A 812 -7.08 -13.24 16.61
N ALA A 813 -6.74 -13.37 17.89
CA ALA A 813 -7.06 -14.56 18.68
C ALA A 813 -8.49 -14.53 19.21
N GLU A 814 -9.03 -15.71 19.48
CA GLU A 814 -10.34 -15.92 20.10
C GLU A 814 -10.22 -16.90 21.27
N ALA A 815 -11.12 -16.77 22.25
CA ALA A 815 -11.23 -17.70 23.36
C ALA A 815 -12.69 -17.91 23.73
N ASP A 816 -13.06 -19.17 23.95
CA ASP A 816 -14.32 -19.57 24.54
C ASP A 816 -14.17 -19.54 26.06
N LEU A 817 -14.88 -18.63 26.70
CA LEU A 817 -14.87 -18.47 28.16
C LEU A 817 -16.13 -19.10 28.73
N PRO A 818 -16.03 -19.94 29.78
CA PRO A 818 -17.21 -20.40 30.49
C PRO A 818 -17.97 -19.20 31.05
N ILE A 819 -19.29 -19.23 30.90
CA ILE A 819 -20.17 -18.31 31.59
C ILE A 819 -20.17 -18.71 33.08
N ALA A 820 -19.27 -18.07 33.82
CA ALA A 820 -19.34 -17.91 35.27
C ALA A 820 -20.47 -16.93 35.70
N VAL A 821 -21.01 -16.23 34.71
CA VAL A 821 -21.94 -15.11 34.80
C VAL A 821 -23.02 -15.46 33.81
N PRO A 822 -24.22 -15.94 34.23
CA PRO A 822 -25.26 -16.31 33.28
C PRO A 822 -25.35 -15.22 32.20
N ALA A 823 -25.40 -15.59 30.92
CA ALA A 823 -25.79 -14.59 29.95
C ALA A 823 -27.17 -14.07 30.39
N PRO A 824 -27.50 -12.78 30.19
CA PRO A 824 -28.89 -12.39 30.31
C PRO A 824 -29.71 -13.37 29.47
N ALA A 825 -30.72 -14.01 30.07
CA ALA A 825 -31.41 -15.14 29.46
C ALA A 825 -31.77 -14.74 28.04
N PHE A 826 -31.24 -15.45 27.05
CA PHE A 826 -31.25 -14.99 25.66
C PHE A 826 -32.68 -14.65 25.18
N ASP A 827 -33.67 -15.41 25.68
CA ASP A 827 -35.09 -15.18 25.47
C ASP A 827 -35.63 -13.91 26.15
N GLU A 828 -35.14 -13.55 27.34
CA GLU A 828 -35.49 -12.30 28.03
C GLU A 828 -34.88 -11.09 27.33
N VAL A 829 -33.63 -11.20 26.88
CA VAL A 829 -33.00 -10.18 26.03
C VAL A 829 -33.75 -10.02 24.73
N LEU A 830 -34.08 -11.12 24.06
CA LEU A 830 -34.91 -11.11 22.86
C LEU A 830 -36.26 -10.45 23.14
N GLY A 831 -36.90 -10.76 24.27
CA GLY A 831 -38.15 -10.14 24.70
C GLY A 831 -38.03 -8.64 24.96
N ASN A 832 -36.98 -8.19 25.65
CA ASN A 832 -36.71 -6.78 25.93
C ASN A 832 -36.33 -6.01 24.66
N VAL A 833 -35.52 -6.62 23.80
CA VAL A 833 -35.15 -6.09 22.49
C VAL A 833 -36.36 -6.05 21.56
N ALA A 834 -37.22 -7.07 21.57
CA ALA A 834 -38.47 -7.12 20.81
C ALA A 834 -39.47 -6.05 21.30
N ALA A 835 -39.62 -5.91 22.62
CA ALA A 835 -40.44 -4.86 23.23
C ALA A 835 -39.89 -3.46 22.89
N ALA A 836 -38.57 -3.27 22.99
CA ALA A 836 -37.90 -2.04 22.56
C ALA A 836 -37.95 -1.83 21.03
N ALA A 837 -38.12 -2.91 20.26
CA ALA A 837 -38.34 -2.96 18.81
C ALA A 837 -39.82 -2.78 18.42
N GLY A 838 -40.74 -2.67 19.40
CA GLY A 838 -42.18 -2.54 19.16
C GLY A 838 -42.80 -3.76 18.50
N MET A 839 -42.14 -4.91 18.63
CA MET A 839 -42.60 -6.22 18.17
C MET A 839 -43.36 -6.85 19.35
N SER A 840 -44.68 -6.99 19.25
CA SER A 840 -45.40 -7.85 20.19
C SER A 840 -44.94 -9.29 19.98
N PRO A 841 -44.73 -10.09 21.03
CA PRO A 841 -44.66 -11.52 20.85
C PRO A 841 -46.01 -11.96 20.28
N GLU A 842 -46.07 -12.27 18.99
CA GLU A 842 -47.20 -13.03 18.45
C GLU A 842 -47.10 -14.42 19.10
N GLU A 843 -47.96 -14.66 20.08
CA GLU A 843 -48.46 -16.00 20.33
C GLU A 843 -49.11 -16.46 19.03
N ASP A 844 -48.46 -17.35 18.28
CA ASP A 844 -49.15 -18.43 17.59
C ASP A 844 -48.15 -19.49 17.14
N GLY A 845 -48.48 -20.74 17.48
CA GLY A 845 -47.78 -21.92 16.96
C GLY A 845 -48.18 -22.20 15.52
N ASP A 846 -47.19 -22.28 14.65
CA ASP A 846 -46.90 -23.39 13.72
C ASP A 846 -45.60 -23.11 12.94
#